data_AF-C4YGF3-F1
#
_entry.id   AF-C4YGF3-F1
#
_cell.length_a   1.000
_cell.length_b   1.000
_cell.length_c   1.000
_cell.angle_alpha   90.00
_cell.angle_beta   90.00
_cell.angle_gamma   90.00
#
_symmetry.space_group_name_H-M   'P 1'
#
loop_
_entity.id
_entity.type
_entity.pdbx_description
1 polymer ?
#
loop_
_entity_poly.entity_id
_entity_poly.type
_entity_poly.pdbx_seq_one_letter_code
_entity_poly.pdbx_strand_id
1 'polypeptide(L)'
;MYNKYSSIRKLRKPLILLLIFNTLYLSFYHYFGNNDSQLTLLNIPLDSTNLLAEYATTDANYTKEVDELIASIEPPIVTSEYRIPKRTNQIFQDPRLTFGLILNYVNQNPSSSIPFHWADWVDLSLLNNQLNKPIEKRLKCLDILNHIHLQFDKDRELCRENTRYFGCADSESLSASELQEYGVDSHEQLPGFIQFEHTVFSSTEYVRNLQGKTYVLASMPIPYKVIFMNDKGEDLVFDVHKERIDKLKDNYKKSKIDPVVEFEKLTQGSNSYKPKPIIDTPLSDFEYEKVFVLESIKSLEAKPELDQRQKSYLWSMKKSIAIQESSDSETRYFNEATMTVGNGNEDSGWHYDWRFFNGKLRDGARTAIILERLLRNWFRFTEKYGVVSWIAHGPLLSWYWNGAIFPYDNDLDVQMPIKQLARLGELYNQTLVVEDLREGFGKYLIDVGTFIHNRDISNDGNHIDAKFIDVDTGVYIDITGLSNVLVNRASRYDGRDIHDRRKHFYKLNDLAPVKLSMLNGVPCYITNHIVQNLKREYRSGISRKQYQDYIFSNKLNIWVHTSVLAEALEKNDYINSSGNISHLQMKFLIDEMTDDQIYQMLSNNNQLLLDYQLARSVRKFHAKELKYLTSFTNKGRAIDNDDITEEYKNLLGTVTLHEPFRESLFEYERVNGGLDTFYEEYNREIDSLTVS
;
A
#
# COMPACT_ATOMS: atom_id res chain seq x y z
N MET A 1 20.84 -40.06 23.94
CA MET A 1 21.21 -39.37 22.68
C MET A 1 22.70 -38.95 22.68
N TYR A 2 23.60 -39.87 23.06
CA TYR A 2 25.02 -39.60 23.30
C TYR A 2 25.87 -40.39 22.28
N ASN A 3 25.90 -39.94 21.01
CA ASN A 3 26.91 -40.38 20.05
C ASN A 3 27.05 -39.55 18.75
N LYS A 4 26.47 -38.33 18.67
CA LYS A 4 26.53 -37.50 17.45
C LYS A 4 27.65 -36.45 17.42
N TYR A 5 28.42 -36.27 18.50
CA TYR A 5 29.44 -35.21 18.62
C TYR A 5 30.89 -35.63 18.27
N SER A 6 31.12 -36.89 17.87
CA SER A 6 32.46 -37.39 17.53
C SER A 6 32.87 -37.10 16.07
N SER A 7 31.92 -37.01 15.12
CA SER A 7 32.25 -36.84 13.70
C SER A 7 32.64 -35.41 13.29
N ILE A 8 32.18 -34.39 14.03
CA ILE A 8 32.43 -32.97 13.71
C ILE A 8 33.88 -32.55 13.96
N ARG A 9 34.62 -33.25 14.84
CA ARG A 9 36.05 -32.95 15.09
C ARG A 9 36.97 -33.36 13.93
N LYS A 10 36.59 -34.35 13.11
CA LYS A 10 37.41 -34.81 11.97
C LYS A 10 37.36 -33.84 10.77
N LEU A 11 36.34 -32.99 10.68
CA LEU A 11 36.15 -32.05 9.57
C LEU A 11 36.75 -30.65 9.80
N ARG A 12 37.18 -30.31 11.03
CA ARG A 12 37.75 -28.99 11.34
C ARG A 12 39.02 -28.67 10.55
N LYS A 13 39.97 -29.61 10.45
CA LYS A 13 41.23 -29.40 9.72
C LYS A 13 41.04 -29.19 8.21
N PRO A 14 40.26 -30.01 7.49
CA PRO A 14 40.02 -29.77 6.07
C PRO A 14 39.23 -28.47 5.80
N LEU A 15 38.28 -28.09 6.67
CA LEU A 15 37.56 -26.81 6.54
C LEU A 15 38.47 -25.59 6.72
N ILE A 16 39.40 -25.63 7.68
CA ILE A 16 40.38 -24.54 7.88
C ILE A 16 41.34 -24.45 6.69
N LEU A 17 41.78 -25.59 6.14
CA LEU A 17 42.61 -25.62 4.94
C LEU A 17 41.88 -25.05 3.72
N LEU A 18 40.60 -25.38 3.54
CA LEU A 18 39.77 -24.85 2.45
C LEU A 18 39.56 -23.34 2.58
N LEU A 19 39.37 -22.86 3.82
CA LEU A 19 39.27 -21.43 4.11
C LEU A 19 40.58 -20.70 3.77
N ILE A 20 41.73 -21.24 4.19
CA ILE A 20 43.06 -20.69 3.89
C ILE A 20 43.29 -20.65 2.38
N PHE A 21 42.95 -21.73 1.66
CA PHE A 21 43.11 -21.81 0.21
C PHE A 21 42.24 -20.77 -0.51
N ASN A 22 40.98 -20.59 -0.09
CA ASN A 22 40.10 -19.56 -0.65
C ASN A 22 40.60 -18.15 -0.35
N THR A 23 41.08 -17.88 0.87
CA THR A 23 41.67 -16.56 1.18
C THR A 23 42.95 -16.30 0.41
N LEU A 24 43.82 -17.30 0.22
CA LEU A 24 45.03 -17.16 -0.58
C LEU A 24 44.71 -16.99 -2.07
N TYR A 25 43.73 -17.71 -2.60
CA TYR A 25 43.26 -17.56 -3.97
C TYR A 25 42.66 -16.18 -4.21
N LEU A 26 41.80 -15.68 -3.32
CA LEU A 26 41.24 -14.34 -3.39
C LEU A 26 42.32 -13.27 -3.25
N SER A 27 43.30 -13.47 -2.36
CA SER A 27 44.43 -12.53 -2.19
C SER A 27 45.35 -12.55 -3.41
N PHE A 28 45.60 -13.71 -4.00
CA PHE A 28 46.39 -13.86 -5.22
C PHE A 28 45.67 -13.28 -6.44
N TYR A 29 44.36 -13.50 -6.56
CA TYR A 29 43.52 -12.89 -7.58
C TYR A 29 43.49 -11.37 -7.43
N HIS A 30 43.46 -10.84 -6.20
CA HIS A 30 43.51 -9.40 -5.98
C HIS A 30 44.90 -8.81 -6.22
N TYR A 31 45.96 -9.55 -5.90
CA TYR A 31 47.34 -9.10 -6.05
C TYR A 31 47.87 -9.21 -7.49
N PHE A 32 47.44 -10.22 -8.25
CA PHE A 32 47.90 -10.47 -9.63
C PHE A 32 46.83 -10.23 -10.70
N GLY A 33 45.56 -10.04 -10.32
CA GLY A 33 44.46 -9.72 -11.24
C GLY A 33 44.36 -8.24 -11.63
N ASN A 34 45.11 -7.35 -10.97
CA ASN A 34 45.26 -5.96 -11.38
C ASN A 34 46.34 -5.84 -12.48
N ASN A 35 46.02 -6.31 -13.69
CA ASN A 35 46.65 -5.76 -14.88
C ASN A 35 45.83 -4.54 -15.33
N ASP A 36 46.18 -3.41 -14.72
CA ASP A 36 45.79 -2.04 -15.04
C ASP A 36 46.11 -1.69 -16.50
N SER A 37 45.17 -1.94 -17.41
CA SER A 37 45.20 -1.36 -18.77
C SER A 37 43.88 -0.74 -19.22
N GLN A 38 42.86 -0.69 -18.36
CA GLN A 38 41.60 0.04 -18.62
C GLN A 38 41.30 1.16 -17.60
N LEU A 39 42.14 1.33 -16.57
CA LEU A 39 41.91 2.33 -15.51
C LEU A 39 42.54 3.71 -15.78
N THR A 40 43.25 3.90 -16.89
CA THR A 40 43.84 5.19 -17.28
C THR A 40 42.91 6.11 -18.07
N LEU A 41 41.65 5.71 -18.33
CA LEU A 41 40.63 6.60 -18.92
C LEU A 41 39.64 7.18 -17.88
N LEU A 42 39.84 6.91 -16.59
CA LEU A 42 38.86 7.21 -15.52
C LEU A 42 39.28 8.32 -14.56
N ASN A 43 40.17 9.23 -14.99
CA ASN A 43 40.36 10.51 -14.30
C ASN A 43 39.40 11.57 -14.87
N ILE A 44 38.11 11.33 -14.71
CA ILE A 44 37.15 12.44 -14.64
C ILE A 44 36.90 12.66 -13.15
N PRO A 45 37.25 13.82 -12.58
CA PRO A 45 36.81 14.15 -11.24
C PRO A 45 35.28 14.15 -11.26
N LEU A 46 34.68 13.15 -10.59
CA LEU A 46 33.27 13.17 -10.23
C LEU A 46 33.05 14.24 -9.15
N ASP A 47 33.22 15.49 -9.55
CA ASP A 47 32.74 16.64 -8.79
C ASP A 47 31.23 16.73 -9.01
N SER A 48 30.49 15.80 -8.40
CA SER A 48 29.03 15.88 -8.28
C SER A 48 28.68 16.48 -6.93
N THR A 49 29.07 17.74 -6.76
CA THR A 49 28.42 18.69 -5.84
C THR A 49 27.03 19.14 -6.34
N ASN A 50 26.56 18.58 -7.46
CA ASN A 50 25.34 19.04 -8.13
C ASN A 50 24.09 18.40 -7.49
N LEU A 51 23.48 19.16 -6.59
CA LEU A 51 22.46 18.70 -5.67
C LEU A 51 21.17 18.20 -6.34
N LEU A 52 20.85 18.62 -7.58
CA LEU A 52 19.75 18.13 -8.43
C LEU A 52 19.98 18.72 -9.83
N ALA A 53 20.52 17.92 -10.75
CA ALA A 53 21.02 18.36 -12.07
C ALA A 53 20.15 19.49 -12.68
N GLU A 54 20.72 20.70 -12.70
CA GLU A 54 20.18 21.87 -13.38
C GLU A 54 20.11 21.62 -14.89
N TYR A 55 18.97 22.03 -15.48
CA TYR A 55 18.60 22.02 -16.91
C TYR A 55 19.40 21.09 -17.82
N ALA A 56 18.88 19.90 -17.98
CA ALA A 56 19.35 18.92 -18.94
C ALA A 56 18.84 19.18 -20.38
N THR A 57 18.70 20.44 -20.77
CA THR A 57 18.20 20.86 -22.08
C THR A 57 19.09 21.98 -22.61
N THR A 58 19.90 21.65 -23.62
CA THR A 58 20.72 22.65 -24.32
C THR A 58 19.95 23.30 -25.48
N ASP A 59 18.80 22.74 -25.89
CA ASP A 59 17.97 23.23 -26.99
C ASP A 59 16.57 23.72 -26.53
N ALA A 60 16.22 24.95 -26.95
CA ALA A 60 14.92 25.55 -26.72
C ALA A 60 13.79 24.86 -27.52
N ASN A 61 14.12 24.27 -28.68
CA ASN A 61 13.16 23.54 -29.50
C ASN A 61 12.68 22.26 -28.79
N TYR A 62 13.60 21.47 -28.25
CA TYR A 62 13.26 20.28 -27.47
C TYR A 62 12.36 20.60 -26.27
N THR A 63 12.68 21.65 -25.52
CA THR A 63 11.86 22.07 -24.37
C THR A 63 10.42 22.36 -24.80
N LYS A 64 10.26 23.05 -25.94
CA LYS A 64 8.95 23.36 -26.51
C LYS A 64 8.20 22.10 -26.95
N GLU A 65 8.86 21.15 -27.61
CA GLU A 65 8.25 19.89 -28.05
C GLU A 65 7.79 19.03 -26.88
N VAL A 66 8.59 18.94 -25.81
CA VAL A 66 8.19 18.23 -24.58
C VAL A 66 7.06 18.94 -23.84
N ASP A 67 7.04 20.28 -23.86
CA ASP A 67 5.93 21.06 -23.31
C ASP A 67 4.62 20.83 -24.08
N GLU A 68 4.69 20.75 -25.41
CA GLU A 68 3.56 20.39 -26.27
C GLU A 68 3.09 18.95 -26.01
N LEU A 69 4.02 18.01 -25.82
CA LEU A 69 3.71 16.62 -25.47
C LEU A 69 3.00 16.52 -24.12
N ILE A 70 3.48 17.23 -23.08
CA ILE A 70 2.83 17.25 -21.77
C ILE A 70 1.47 17.95 -21.85
N ALA A 71 1.36 19.04 -22.61
CA ALA A 71 0.09 19.74 -22.80
C ALA A 71 -0.96 18.90 -23.56
N SER A 72 -0.52 17.86 -24.27
CA SER A 72 -1.41 16.90 -24.95
C SER A 72 -2.01 15.83 -24.02
N ILE A 73 -1.50 15.71 -22.79
CA ILE A 73 -2.04 14.78 -21.79
C ILE A 73 -3.41 15.30 -21.36
N GLU A 74 -4.44 14.50 -21.61
CA GLU A 74 -5.79 14.84 -21.20
C GLU A 74 -5.90 14.86 -19.67
N PRO A 75 -6.58 15.86 -19.08
CA PRO A 75 -6.80 15.88 -17.65
C PRO A 75 -7.68 14.70 -17.23
N PRO A 76 -7.52 14.17 -16.00
CA PRO A 76 -8.39 13.11 -15.49
C PRO A 76 -9.87 13.46 -15.58
N ILE A 77 -10.67 12.52 -16.07
CA ILE A 77 -12.12 12.62 -16.19
C ILE A 77 -12.78 11.76 -15.11
N VAL A 78 -13.95 12.18 -14.63
CA VAL A 78 -14.80 11.40 -13.72
C VAL A 78 -16.14 11.11 -14.39
N THR A 79 -16.34 9.86 -14.81
CA THR A 79 -17.59 9.44 -15.46
C THR A 79 -18.67 9.08 -14.41
N SER A 80 -19.40 10.10 -13.91
CA SER A 80 -20.32 9.97 -12.77
C SER A 80 -21.75 9.52 -13.12
N GLU A 81 -22.36 10.01 -14.20
CA GLU A 81 -23.76 9.69 -14.51
C GLU A 81 -23.92 8.20 -14.83
N TYR A 82 -24.85 7.55 -14.14
CA TYR A 82 -25.12 6.13 -14.28
C TYR A 82 -26.55 5.86 -14.74
N ARG A 83 -26.68 4.99 -15.73
CA ARG A 83 -27.98 4.48 -16.20
C ARG A 83 -28.35 3.23 -15.43
N ILE A 84 -29.43 3.30 -14.66
CA ILE A 84 -29.85 2.20 -13.79
C ILE A 84 -30.34 1.02 -14.64
N PRO A 85 -29.71 -0.16 -14.52
CA PRO A 85 -30.10 -1.34 -15.30
C PRO A 85 -31.42 -1.90 -14.76
N LYS A 86 -32.15 -2.59 -15.65
CA LYS A 86 -33.30 -3.42 -15.23
C LYS A 86 -32.83 -4.46 -14.23
N ARG A 87 -33.73 -4.86 -13.31
CA ARG A 87 -33.42 -5.83 -12.25
C ARG A 87 -32.81 -7.11 -12.86
N THR A 88 -31.65 -7.49 -12.35
CA THR A 88 -30.97 -8.76 -12.65
C THR A 88 -30.96 -9.61 -11.38
N ASN A 89 -30.89 -10.94 -11.54
CA ASN A 89 -30.71 -11.87 -10.42
C ASN A 89 -29.23 -12.09 -10.08
N GLN A 90 -28.33 -11.41 -10.79
CA GLN A 90 -26.89 -11.54 -10.62
C GLN A 90 -26.38 -10.52 -9.61
N ILE A 91 -25.31 -10.87 -8.91
CA ILE A 91 -24.56 -9.90 -8.13
C ILE A 91 -23.99 -8.85 -9.08
N PHE A 92 -24.29 -7.59 -8.81
CA PHE A 92 -23.81 -6.46 -9.60
C PHE A 92 -23.46 -5.32 -8.65
N GLN A 93 -22.27 -4.75 -8.85
CA GLN A 93 -21.79 -3.63 -8.06
C GLN A 93 -21.27 -2.55 -9.01
N ASP A 94 -21.79 -1.32 -8.83
CA ASP A 94 -21.26 -0.12 -9.45
C ASP A 94 -21.37 1.00 -8.40
N PRO A 95 -20.25 1.64 -7.99
CA PRO A 95 -20.25 2.64 -6.94
C PRO A 95 -21.17 3.82 -7.26
N ARG A 96 -21.38 4.15 -8.53
CA ARG A 96 -22.25 5.27 -8.93
C ARG A 96 -23.70 5.02 -8.58
N LEU A 97 -24.14 3.77 -8.71
CA LEU A 97 -25.48 3.34 -8.29
C LEU A 97 -25.59 3.36 -6.76
N THR A 98 -24.65 2.71 -6.07
CA THR A 98 -24.68 2.59 -4.60
C THR A 98 -24.64 3.95 -3.93
N PHE A 99 -23.64 4.77 -4.26
CA PHE A 99 -23.46 6.09 -3.66
C PHE A 99 -24.60 7.02 -4.05
N GLY A 100 -25.02 7.00 -5.32
CA GLY A 100 -26.13 7.80 -5.80
C GLY A 100 -27.41 7.51 -5.00
N LEU A 101 -27.77 6.23 -4.82
CA LEU A 101 -28.99 5.86 -4.10
C LEU A 101 -28.92 6.22 -2.62
N ILE A 102 -27.77 5.98 -1.97
CA ILE A 102 -27.57 6.32 -0.56
C ILE A 102 -27.64 7.83 -0.35
N LEU A 103 -26.90 8.62 -1.14
CA LEU A 103 -26.89 10.08 -1.01
C LEU A 103 -28.24 10.69 -1.39
N ASN A 104 -28.95 10.13 -2.37
CA ASN A 104 -30.31 10.55 -2.70
C ASN A 104 -31.29 10.28 -1.55
N TYR A 105 -31.16 9.12 -0.89
CA TYR A 105 -31.94 8.78 0.30
C TYR A 105 -31.65 9.75 1.46
N VAL A 106 -30.38 10.03 1.75
CA VAL A 106 -29.96 10.98 2.80
C VAL A 106 -30.46 12.40 2.52
N ASN A 107 -30.42 12.85 1.25
CA ASN A 107 -30.99 14.14 0.84
C ASN A 107 -32.49 14.26 1.15
N GLN A 108 -33.24 13.16 1.08
CA GLN A 108 -34.69 13.15 1.34
C GLN A 108 -35.02 12.89 2.81
N ASN A 109 -34.19 12.10 3.49
CA ASN A 109 -34.36 11.66 4.86
C ASN A 109 -33.03 11.81 5.59
N PRO A 110 -32.73 12.99 6.15
CA PRO A 110 -31.49 13.21 6.89
C PRO A 110 -31.36 12.18 8.02
N SER A 111 -30.49 11.19 7.81
CA SER A 111 -30.25 10.07 8.71
C SER A 111 -28.77 10.00 9.02
N SER A 112 -28.42 9.73 10.28
CA SER A 112 -27.04 9.45 10.67
C SER A 112 -26.62 8.02 10.33
N SER A 113 -27.55 7.14 9.93
CA SER A 113 -27.27 5.75 9.57
C SER A 113 -27.73 5.40 8.16
N ILE A 114 -26.90 4.66 7.42
CA ILE A 114 -27.14 4.22 6.04
C ILE A 114 -27.11 2.68 5.93
N PRO A 115 -27.86 2.08 4.97
CA PRO A 115 -27.80 0.65 4.73
C PRO A 115 -26.42 0.26 4.20
N PHE A 116 -25.89 -0.87 4.67
CA PHE A 116 -24.59 -1.38 4.25
C PHE A 116 -24.62 -2.90 4.09
N HIS A 117 -24.04 -3.35 2.98
CA HIS A 117 -23.70 -4.74 2.72
C HIS A 117 -22.52 -4.78 1.76
N TRP A 118 -21.52 -5.62 2.02
CA TRP A 118 -20.29 -5.62 1.22
C TRP A 118 -20.51 -5.83 -0.28
N ALA A 119 -21.47 -6.67 -0.68
CA ALA A 119 -21.84 -6.84 -2.09
C ALA A 119 -22.35 -5.58 -2.82
N ASP A 120 -22.74 -4.51 -2.09
CA ASP A 120 -23.12 -3.23 -2.69
C ASP A 120 -21.91 -2.25 -2.76
N TRP A 121 -20.85 -2.52 -2.01
CA TRP A 121 -19.69 -1.64 -1.85
C TRP A 121 -18.40 -2.17 -2.48
N VAL A 122 -18.27 -3.49 -2.64
CA VAL A 122 -17.11 -4.19 -3.24
C VAL A 122 -17.61 -5.06 -4.39
N ASP A 123 -16.85 -5.14 -5.47
CA ASP A 123 -17.23 -5.98 -6.60
C ASP A 123 -17.09 -7.47 -6.30
N LEU A 124 -18.23 -8.12 -6.12
CA LEU A 124 -18.34 -9.58 -5.95
C LEU A 124 -18.90 -10.27 -7.21
N SER A 125 -18.95 -9.59 -8.36
CA SER A 125 -19.53 -10.11 -9.62
C SER A 125 -18.81 -11.35 -10.15
N LEU A 126 -17.53 -11.56 -9.82
CA LEU A 126 -16.81 -12.80 -10.15
C LEU A 126 -17.47 -14.05 -9.53
N LEU A 127 -18.21 -13.90 -8.43
CA LEU A 127 -19.00 -14.99 -7.84
C LEU A 127 -20.16 -15.43 -8.74
N ASN A 128 -20.59 -14.61 -9.70
CA ASN A 128 -21.63 -15.00 -10.66
C ASN A 128 -21.20 -16.22 -11.49
N ASN A 129 -19.90 -16.46 -11.68
CA ASN A 129 -19.39 -17.68 -12.28
C ASN A 129 -19.93 -18.94 -11.57
N GLN A 130 -20.08 -18.88 -10.25
CA GLN A 130 -20.64 -19.96 -9.44
C GLN A 130 -22.16 -19.83 -9.29
N LEU A 131 -22.67 -18.63 -9.01
CA LEU A 131 -24.09 -18.40 -8.73
C LEU A 131 -25.00 -18.67 -9.94
N ASN A 132 -24.49 -18.50 -11.17
CA ASN A 132 -25.23 -18.84 -12.39
C ASN A 132 -25.34 -20.35 -12.63
N LYS A 133 -24.62 -21.18 -11.88
CA LYS A 133 -24.66 -22.65 -11.97
C LYS A 133 -25.69 -23.22 -10.98
N PRO A 134 -26.36 -24.34 -11.31
CA PRO A 134 -27.08 -25.16 -10.33
C PRO A 134 -26.18 -25.52 -9.13
N ILE A 135 -26.75 -25.64 -7.92
CA ILE A 135 -25.98 -25.86 -6.68
C ILE A 135 -25.03 -27.05 -6.81
N GLU A 136 -25.50 -28.16 -7.39
CA GLU A 136 -24.74 -29.40 -7.57
C GLU A 136 -23.54 -29.28 -8.52
N LYS A 137 -23.45 -28.18 -9.28
CA LYS A 137 -22.35 -27.87 -10.20
C LYS A 137 -21.44 -26.75 -9.68
N ARG A 138 -21.66 -26.25 -8.47
CA ARG A 138 -20.80 -25.24 -7.83
C ARG A 138 -19.62 -25.92 -7.14
N LEU A 139 -18.48 -25.24 -7.10
CA LEU A 139 -17.29 -25.73 -6.41
C LEU A 139 -17.57 -25.87 -4.91
N LYS A 140 -17.10 -26.99 -4.33
CA LYS A 140 -17.18 -27.31 -2.90
C LYS A 140 -15.80 -27.16 -2.24
N CYS A 141 -15.73 -27.22 -0.91
CA CYS A 141 -14.49 -27.12 -0.17
C CYS A 141 -13.46 -28.18 -0.56
N LEU A 142 -13.90 -29.43 -0.83
CA LEU A 142 -13.00 -30.49 -1.26
C LEU A 142 -12.44 -30.27 -2.67
N ASP A 143 -13.14 -29.53 -3.53
CA ASP A 143 -12.63 -29.14 -4.85
C ASP A 143 -11.53 -28.10 -4.67
N ILE A 144 -11.78 -27.07 -3.85
CA ILE A 144 -10.80 -26.03 -3.51
C ILE A 144 -9.54 -26.62 -2.86
N LEU A 145 -9.70 -27.64 -2.02
CA LEU A 145 -8.58 -28.34 -1.37
C LEU A 145 -7.56 -28.90 -2.37
N ASN A 146 -7.99 -29.26 -3.58
CA ASN A 146 -7.07 -29.76 -4.63
C ASN A 146 -6.23 -28.64 -5.26
N HIS A 147 -6.56 -27.38 -5.00
CA HIS A 147 -5.93 -26.20 -5.58
C HIS A 147 -5.22 -25.30 -4.53
N ILE A 148 -5.16 -25.73 -3.28
CA ILE A 148 -4.29 -25.14 -2.26
C ILE A 148 -2.99 -25.93 -2.12
N HIS A 149 -1.91 -25.22 -1.82
CA HIS A 149 -0.59 -25.78 -1.63
C HIS A 149 -0.39 -26.16 -0.16
N LEU A 150 -0.42 -27.46 0.11
CA LEU A 150 -0.17 -28.05 1.43
C LEU A 150 1.29 -28.51 1.52
N GLN A 151 2.01 -28.04 2.54
CA GLN A 151 3.42 -28.40 2.74
C GLN A 151 3.59 -29.82 3.29
N PHE A 152 2.65 -30.30 4.12
CA PHE A 152 2.76 -31.58 4.82
C PHE A 152 1.56 -32.48 4.55
N ASP A 153 1.80 -33.79 4.42
CA ASP A 153 0.73 -34.79 4.20
C ASP A 153 -0.29 -34.82 5.35
N LYS A 154 0.15 -34.55 6.58
CA LYS A 154 -0.74 -34.44 7.74
C LYS A 154 -1.79 -33.33 7.56
N ASP A 155 -1.41 -32.19 7.01
CA ASP A 155 -2.37 -31.11 6.76
C ASP A 155 -3.41 -31.52 5.72
N ARG A 156 -3.01 -32.34 4.73
CA ARG A 156 -3.93 -32.91 3.75
C ARG A 156 -4.96 -33.83 4.38
N GLU A 157 -4.53 -34.69 5.31
CA GLU A 157 -5.44 -35.57 6.06
C GLU A 157 -6.43 -34.74 6.89
N LEU A 158 -5.94 -33.77 7.67
CA LEU A 158 -6.78 -32.89 8.49
C LEU A 158 -7.78 -32.09 7.66
N CYS A 159 -7.36 -31.51 6.53
CA CYS A 159 -8.26 -30.77 5.65
C CYS A 159 -9.35 -31.66 5.02
N ARG A 160 -9.05 -32.94 4.74
CA ARG A 160 -10.03 -33.90 4.19
C ARG A 160 -11.02 -34.38 5.24
N GLU A 161 -10.55 -34.58 6.47
CA GLU A 161 -11.41 -34.97 7.59
C GLU A 161 -12.34 -33.83 8.02
N ASN A 162 -11.84 -32.59 7.99
CA ASN A 162 -12.58 -31.41 8.38
C ASN A 162 -12.15 -30.19 7.56
N THR A 163 -12.95 -29.79 6.58
CA THR A 163 -12.68 -28.63 5.72
C THR A 163 -12.63 -27.31 6.49
N ARG A 164 -13.25 -27.25 7.69
CA ARG A 164 -13.14 -26.10 8.58
C ARG A 164 -11.72 -25.87 9.09
N TYR A 165 -10.82 -26.87 9.04
CA TYR A 165 -9.41 -26.70 9.42
C TYR A 165 -8.67 -25.66 8.57
N PHE A 166 -9.09 -25.46 7.31
CA PHE A 166 -8.56 -24.42 6.45
C PHE A 166 -9.58 -23.29 6.21
N GLY A 167 -10.57 -23.15 7.10
CA GLY A 167 -11.53 -22.05 7.08
C GLY A 167 -12.63 -22.14 6.02
N CYS A 168 -12.92 -23.35 5.51
CA CYS A 168 -13.91 -23.55 4.45
C CYS A 168 -15.11 -24.37 4.93
N ALA A 169 -16.33 -23.97 4.57
CA ALA A 169 -17.55 -24.75 4.75
C ALA A 169 -18.35 -24.84 3.44
N ASP A 170 -18.87 -26.03 3.12
CA ASP A 170 -19.79 -26.19 1.98
C ASP A 170 -21.08 -25.45 2.28
N SER A 171 -21.61 -24.70 1.31
CA SER A 171 -22.76 -23.84 1.57
C SER A 171 -23.98 -24.64 2.00
N GLU A 172 -24.24 -25.81 1.40
CA GLU A 172 -25.34 -26.70 1.79
C GLU A 172 -25.23 -27.23 3.24
N SER A 173 -24.04 -27.18 3.84
CA SER A 173 -23.82 -27.57 5.24
C SER A 173 -24.17 -26.48 6.26
N LEU A 174 -24.40 -25.25 5.79
CA LEU A 174 -24.72 -24.10 6.64
C LEU A 174 -26.13 -24.24 7.24
N SER A 175 -26.21 -23.97 8.53
CA SER A 175 -27.46 -23.91 9.29
C SER A 175 -28.29 -22.68 8.93
N ALA A 176 -29.59 -22.73 9.24
CA ALA A 176 -30.48 -21.57 9.08
C ALA A 176 -30.00 -20.33 9.88
N SER A 177 -29.33 -20.54 11.02
CA SER A 177 -28.74 -19.46 11.81
C SER A 177 -27.56 -18.82 11.09
N GLU A 178 -26.69 -19.61 10.47
CA GLU A 178 -25.56 -19.10 9.67
C GLU A 178 -26.08 -18.35 8.43
N LEU A 179 -27.11 -18.85 7.74
CA LEU A 179 -27.73 -18.13 6.62
C LEU A 179 -28.30 -16.77 7.04
N GLN A 180 -29.01 -16.73 8.17
CA GLN A 180 -29.55 -15.49 8.73
C GLN A 180 -28.43 -14.52 9.12
N GLU A 181 -27.35 -15.03 9.74
CA GLU A 181 -26.18 -14.22 10.08
C GLU A 181 -25.51 -13.66 8.83
N TYR A 182 -25.44 -14.42 7.74
CA TYR A 182 -24.92 -13.96 6.45
C TYR A 182 -25.88 -13.00 5.74
N GLY A 183 -27.16 -12.99 6.10
CA GLY A 183 -28.18 -12.11 5.51
C GLY A 183 -28.70 -12.65 4.18
N VAL A 184 -28.75 -13.96 4.05
CA VAL A 184 -29.32 -14.68 2.91
C VAL A 184 -30.49 -15.55 3.36
N ASP A 185 -31.48 -15.72 2.49
CA ASP A 185 -32.70 -16.48 2.77
C ASP A 185 -32.59 -17.94 2.35
N SER A 186 -31.65 -18.26 1.45
CA SER A 186 -31.49 -19.60 0.91
C SER A 186 -30.07 -19.90 0.44
N HIS A 187 -29.72 -21.20 0.37
CA HIS A 187 -28.42 -21.67 -0.10
C HIS A 187 -28.15 -21.33 -1.56
N GLU A 188 -29.18 -21.15 -2.39
CA GLU A 188 -29.07 -20.75 -3.80
C GLU A 188 -28.39 -19.38 -3.97
N GLN A 189 -28.46 -18.51 -2.96
CA GLN A 189 -27.84 -17.18 -2.95
C GLN A 189 -26.33 -17.21 -2.63
N LEU A 190 -25.78 -18.38 -2.29
CA LEU A 190 -24.37 -18.55 -1.93
C LEU A 190 -23.62 -19.37 -3.00
N PRO A 191 -22.31 -19.11 -3.24
CA PRO A 191 -21.46 -20.04 -4.00
C PRO A 191 -21.46 -21.45 -3.38
N GLY A 192 -20.89 -22.47 -4.02
CA GLY A 192 -20.93 -23.85 -3.49
C GLY A 192 -20.18 -24.04 -2.15
N PHE A 193 -19.28 -23.12 -1.83
CA PHE A 193 -18.58 -23.05 -0.55
C PHE A 193 -18.47 -21.61 -0.04
N ILE A 194 -18.21 -21.45 1.25
CA ILE A 194 -17.89 -20.19 1.91
C ILE A 194 -16.56 -20.32 2.64
N GLN A 195 -15.65 -19.38 2.38
CA GLN A 195 -14.51 -19.13 3.24
C GLN A 195 -14.98 -18.27 4.44
N PHE A 196 -14.77 -18.73 5.67
CA PHE A 196 -15.20 -18.01 6.89
C PHE A 196 -14.04 -17.44 7.71
N GLU A 197 -12.80 -17.81 7.39
CA GLU A 197 -11.58 -17.24 7.97
C GLU A 197 -10.41 -17.35 6.97
N HIS A 198 -9.28 -16.70 7.25
CA HIS A 198 -8.09 -16.81 6.40
C HIS A 198 -7.47 -18.21 6.45
N THR A 199 -7.02 -18.74 5.31
CA THR A 199 -6.20 -19.97 5.25
C THR A 199 -4.73 -19.66 5.08
N VAL A 200 -3.88 -20.29 5.91
CA VAL A 200 -2.41 -20.16 5.85
C VAL A 200 -1.79 -20.84 4.63
N PHE A 201 -2.55 -21.69 3.93
CA PHE A 201 -2.08 -22.40 2.74
C PHE A 201 -2.20 -21.49 1.53
N SER A 202 -1.15 -21.40 0.71
CA SER A 202 -1.18 -20.59 -0.50
C SER A 202 -2.02 -21.27 -1.58
N SER A 203 -2.55 -20.50 -2.53
CA SER A 203 -3.29 -21.02 -3.68
C SER A 203 -2.87 -20.32 -4.97
N THR A 204 -3.49 -20.68 -6.10
CA THR A 204 -3.41 -19.83 -7.28
C THR A 204 -4.08 -18.48 -7.01
N GLU A 205 -3.74 -17.48 -7.82
CA GLU A 205 -4.33 -16.15 -7.78
C GLU A 205 -5.87 -16.19 -7.87
N TYR A 206 -6.42 -16.95 -8.83
CA TYR A 206 -7.86 -17.00 -9.07
C TYR A 206 -8.61 -17.71 -7.94
N VAL A 207 -8.05 -18.79 -7.39
CA VAL A 207 -8.63 -19.48 -6.22
C VAL A 207 -8.58 -18.58 -4.99
N ARG A 208 -7.48 -17.82 -4.79
CA ARG A 208 -7.37 -16.88 -3.66
C ARG A 208 -8.43 -15.79 -3.75
N ASN A 209 -8.62 -15.25 -4.95
CA ASN A 209 -9.63 -14.23 -5.24
C ASN A 209 -11.04 -14.77 -4.95
N LEU A 210 -11.36 -16.00 -5.39
CA LEU A 210 -12.64 -16.65 -5.07
C LEU A 210 -12.83 -16.83 -3.56
N GLN A 211 -11.82 -17.29 -2.83
CA GLN A 211 -11.87 -17.42 -1.36
C GLN A 211 -12.17 -16.09 -0.68
N GLY A 212 -11.42 -15.03 -1.01
CA GLY A 212 -11.64 -13.68 -0.47
C GLY A 212 -13.05 -13.16 -0.74
N LYS A 213 -13.55 -13.29 -1.98
CA LYS A 213 -14.89 -12.83 -2.35
C LYS A 213 -16.02 -13.59 -1.64
N THR A 214 -15.90 -14.90 -1.45
CA THR A 214 -16.89 -15.66 -0.67
C THR A 214 -16.91 -15.24 0.80
N TYR A 215 -15.74 -14.93 1.38
CA TYR A 215 -15.64 -14.38 2.73
C TYR A 215 -16.30 -13.00 2.82
N VAL A 216 -16.00 -12.09 1.89
CA VAL A 216 -16.59 -10.74 1.86
C VAL A 216 -18.11 -10.78 1.67
N LEU A 217 -18.63 -11.73 0.89
CA LEU A 217 -20.07 -11.89 0.67
C LEU A 217 -20.81 -12.28 1.96
N ALA A 218 -20.26 -13.22 2.73
CA ALA A 218 -20.99 -13.91 3.80
C ALA A 218 -20.49 -13.55 5.20
N SER A 219 -19.19 -13.72 5.45
CA SER A 219 -18.61 -13.80 6.78
C SER A 219 -18.02 -12.48 7.27
N MET A 220 -17.71 -11.55 6.35
CA MET A 220 -17.05 -10.30 6.71
C MET A 220 -17.97 -9.37 7.51
N PRO A 221 -17.55 -8.89 8.70
CA PRO A 221 -18.29 -7.89 9.44
C PRO A 221 -18.44 -6.58 8.65
N ILE A 222 -19.57 -5.88 8.82
CA ILE A 222 -19.73 -4.53 8.25
C ILE A 222 -18.83 -3.54 9.01
N PRO A 223 -18.36 -2.45 8.37
CA PRO A 223 -17.61 -1.40 9.06
C PRO A 223 -18.49 -0.74 10.14
N TYR A 224 -17.88 0.03 11.04
CA TYR A 224 -18.63 0.81 12.03
C TYR A 224 -19.16 2.12 11.44
N LYS A 225 -18.41 2.72 10.52
CA LYS A 225 -18.74 3.99 9.89
C LYS A 225 -18.33 4.04 8.43
N VAL A 226 -18.98 4.93 7.69
CA VAL A 226 -18.57 5.38 6.36
C VAL A 226 -18.35 6.89 6.39
N ILE A 227 -17.25 7.34 5.83
CA ILE A 227 -16.91 8.76 5.65
C ILE A 227 -16.84 9.03 4.15
N PHE A 228 -17.64 9.96 3.62
CA PHE A 228 -17.41 10.52 2.29
C PHE A 228 -16.58 11.78 2.42
N MET A 229 -15.36 11.74 1.89
CA MET A 229 -14.46 12.89 1.95
C MET A 229 -14.96 14.02 1.06
N ASN A 230 -14.88 15.25 1.58
CA ASN A 230 -15.28 16.47 0.89
C ASN A 230 -14.17 17.53 0.98
N ASP A 231 -13.50 17.79 -0.13
CA ASP A 231 -12.42 18.78 -0.17
C ASP A 231 -12.89 20.22 -0.06
N LYS A 232 -14.18 20.47 -0.33
CA LYS A 232 -14.74 21.83 -0.31
C LYS A 232 -15.44 22.17 1.02
N GLY A 233 -15.44 21.29 2.02
CA GLY A 233 -16.18 21.55 3.26
C GLY A 233 -16.06 20.43 4.29
N GLU A 234 -17.10 20.20 5.07
CA GLU A 234 -17.16 19.09 6.04
C GLU A 234 -17.43 17.75 5.35
N ASP A 235 -16.89 16.67 5.90
CA ASP A 235 -17.15 15.31 5.41
C ASP A 235 -18.55 14.85 5.79
N LEU A 236 -19.11 13.94 5.00
CA LEU A 236 -20.35 13.25 5.37
C LEU A 236 -19.99 11.98 6.13
N VAL A 237 -20.40 11.89 7.40
CA VAL A 237 -20.07 10.77 8.29
C VAL A 237 -21.33 10.03 8.69
N PHE A 238 -21.38 8.73 8.41
CA PHE A 238 -22.54 7.88 8.67
C PHE A 238 -22.17 6.66 9.53
N ASP A 239 -23.02 6.33 10.49
CA ASP A 239 -23.13 4.98 11.03
C ASP A 239 -23.72 4.05 9.97
N VAL A 240 -23.59 2.73 10.15
CA VAL A 240 -24.14 1.75 9.21
C VAL A 240 -24.98 0.68 9.90
N HIS A 241 -25.93 0.13 9.16
CA HIS A 241 -26.70 -1.05 9.58
C HIS A 241 -26.76 -2.07 8.44
N LYS A 242 -26.84 -3.36 8.81
CA LYS A 242 -26.81 -4.47 7.85
C LYS A 242 -28.10 -4.49 7.03
N GLU A 243 -28.05 -4.01 5.79
CA GLU A 243 -29.16 -4.01 4.84
C GLU A 243 -28.63 -3.79 3.40
N ARG A 244 -29.24 -4.45 2.41
CA ARG A 244 -28.96 -4.24 0.98
C ARG A 244 -29.62 -2.96 0.47
N ILE A 245 -29.03 -2.34 -0.56
CA ILE A 245 -29.62 -1.15 -1.21
C ILE A 245 -30.87 -1.43 -2.08
N ASP A 246 -31.33 -2.68 -2.16
CA ASP A 246 -32.46 -3.09 -3.01
C ASP A 246 -33.73 -2.26 -2.75
N LYS A 247 -34.05 -1.98 -1.48
CA LYS A 247 -35.21 -1.14 -1.14
C LYS A 247 -35.04 0.30 -1.64
N LEU A 248 -33.83 0.85 -1.58
CA LEU A 248 -33.54 2.18 -2.11
C LEU A 248 -33.72 2.19 -3.64
N LYS A 249 -33.24 1.15 -4.31
CA LYS A 249 -33.38 0.98 -5.77
C LYS A 249 -34.85 0.86 -6.19
N ASP A 250 -35.65 0.06 -5.49
CA ASP A 250 -37.09 -0.13 -5.80
C ASP A 250 -37.91 1.17 -5.60
N ASN A 251 -37.48 2.00 -4.64
CA ASN A 251 -38.10 3.30 -4.37
C ASN A 251 -37.66 4.40 -5.34
N TYR A 252 -36.50 4.26 -5.99
CA TYR A 252 -35.98 5.25 -6.92
C TYR A 252 -36.68 5.18 -8.29
N LYS A 253 -37.26 6.30 -8.74
CA LYS A 253 -38.14 6.34 -9.93
C LYS A 253 -37.47 6.82 -11.22
N LYS A 254 -36.28 7.42 -11.16
CA LYS A 254 -35.59 7.91 -12.35
C LYS A 254 -34.76 6.79 -12.98
N SER A 255 -34.55 6.85 -14.29
CA SER A 255 -33.73 5.88 -15.03
C SER A 255 -32.22 6.12 -14.95
N LYS A 256 -31.84 7.28 -14.41
CA LYS A 256 -30.45 7.73 -14.29
C LYS A 256 -30.23 8.33 -12.92
N ILE A 257 -29.01 8.20 -12.41
CA ILE A 257 -28.57 8.77 -11.15
C ILE A 257 -27.14 9.26 -11.30
N ASP A 258 -26.79 10.36 -10.63
CA ASP A 258 -25.43 10.88 -10.62
C ASP A 258 -25.00 11.10 -9.16
N PRO A 259 -24.06 10.30 -8.64
CA PRO A 259 -23.62 10.38 -7.25
C PRO A 259 -22.92 11.71 -6.94
N VAL A 260 -22.22 12.33 -7.90
CA VAL A 260 -21.55 13.63 -7.71
C VAL A 260 -22.60 14.71 -7.51
N VAL A 261 -23.65 14.72 -8.35
CA VAL A 261 -24.77 15.66 -8.22
C VAL A 261 -25.51 15.46 -6.88
N GLU A 262 -25.73 14.23 -6.42
CA GLU A 262 -26.35 13.99 -5.12
C GLU A 262 -25.43 14.40 -3.94
N PHE A 263 -24.11 14.22 -4.09
CA PHE A 263 -23.10 14.63 -3.11
C PHE A 263 -22.99 16.15 -2.97
N GLU A 264 -22.98 16.88 -4.08
CA GLU A 264 -22.92 18.35 -4.09
C GLU A 264 -24.15 19.02 -3.48
N LYS A 265 -25.30 18.35 -3.43
CA LYS A 265 -26.48 18.85 -2.69
C LYS A 265 -26.27 18.84 -1.18
N LEU A 266 -25.53 17.85 -0.68
CA LEU A 266 -25.27 17.65 0.75
C LEU A 266 -24.03 18.40 1.23
N THR A 267 -23.11 18.69 0.31
CA THR A 267 -21.83 19.31 0.62
C THR A 267 -21.84 20.78 0.23
N GLN A 268 -21.69 21.65 1.23
CA GLN A 268 -21.50 23.09 1.03
C GLN A 268 -20.28 23.55 1.79
N GLY A 269 -19.62 24.59 1.27
CA GLY A 269 -18.52 25.23 1.97
C GLY A 269 -17.46 25.78 1.04
N SER A 270 -16.54 26.52 1.66
CA SER A 270 -15.23 26.82 1.12
C SER A 270 -14.24 26.52 2.23
N ASN A 271 -13.87 25.26 2.41
CA ASN A 271 -12.71 24.95 3.24
C ASN A 271 -11.50 24.75 2.33
N SER A 272 -10.39 25.41 2.69
CA SER A 272 -9.15 25.28 1.93
C SER A 272 -8.27 24.28 2.65
N TYR A 273 -7.89 23.19 1.99
CA TYR A 273 -6.85 22.30 2.45
C TYR A 273 -5.57 23.11 2.74
N LYS A 274 -5.20 23.23 4.03
CA LYS A 274 -4.12 24.09 4.51
C LYS A 274 -3.31 23.37 5.59
N PRO A 275 -2.48 22.39 5.18
CA PRO A 275 -1.64 21.65 6.10
C PRO A 275 -0.67 22.57 6.84
N LYS A 276 -0.37 22.21 8.09
CA LYS A 276 0.59 22.96 8.89
C LYS A 276 2.00 22.74 8.33
N PRO A 277 2.78 23.80 8.05
CA PRO A 277 4.14 23.65 7.55
C PRO A 277 5.04 22.80 8.44
N ILE A 278 4.91 22.94 9.76
CA ILE A 278 5.72 22.26 10.76
C ILE A 278 4.80 21.83 11.89
N ILE A 279 4.98 20.59 12.34
CA ILE A 279 4.29 20.05 13.50
C ILE A 279 5.35 19.62 14.51
N ASP A 280 5.31 20.27 15.68
CA ASP A 280 6.09 19.83 16.83
C ASP A 280 5.52 18.53 17.37
N THR A 281 6.39 17.54 17.56
CA THR A 281 6.04 16.21 18.08
C THR A 281 6.86 15.95 19.35
N PRO A 282 6.40 16.40 20.53
CA PRO A 282 7.16 16.24 21.77
C PRO A 282 7.33 14.77 22.17
N LEU A 283 8.29 14.47 23.05
CA LEU A 283 8.52 13.10 23.56
C LEU A 283 7.24 12.48 24.15
N SER A 284 6.38 13.30 24.76
CA SER A 284 5.10 12.86 25.33
C SER A 284 4.17 12.19 24.31
N ASP A 285 4.33 12.43 23.01
CA ASP A 285 3.51 11.77 21.97
C ASP A 285 3.90 10.30 21.74
N PHE A 286 5.10 9.94 22.20
CA PHE A 286 5.66 8.58 22.13
C PHE A 286 5.48 7.78 23.44
N GLU A 287 5.06 8.45 24.52
CA GLU A 287 4.83 7.85 25.84
C GLU A 287 3.53 7.03 25.88
N TYR A 288 3.66 5.73 26.12
CA TYR A 288 2.53 4.80 26.10
C TYR A 288 2.69 3.62 27.06
N GLU A 289 3.08 3.95 28.29
CA GLU A 289 3.21 3.01 29.39
C GLU A 289 1.90 2.28 29.72
N LYS A 290 2.01 1.07 30.30
CA LYS A 290 0.88 0.22 30.71
C LYS A 290 -0.16 0.97 31.57
N VAL A 291 0.27 1.93 32.38
CA VAL A 291 -0.62 2.73 33.24
C VAL A 291 -1.65 3.52 32.44
N PHE A 292 -1.27 4.11 31.30
CA PHE A 292 -2.20 4.87 30.45
C PHE A 292 -3.29 3.96 29.88
N VAL A 293 -2.92 2.73 29.48
CA VAL A 293 -3.87 1.73 28.97
C VAL A 293 -4.87 1.34 30.06
N LEU A 294 -4.40 1.10 31.30
CA LEU A 294 -5.27 0.76 32.43
C LEU A 294 -6.22 1.90 32.82
N GLU A 295 -5.78 3.15 32.72
CA GLU A 295 -6.62 4.33 32.94
C GLU A 295 -7.69 4.47 31.86
N SER A 296 -7.35 4.28 30.59
CA SER A 296 -8.31 4.27 29.48
C SER A 296 -9.35 3.16 29.61
N ILE A 297 -8.94 1.95 30.05
CA ILE A 297 -9.87 0.86 30.36
C ILE A 297 -10.88 1.31 31.44
N LYS A 298 -10.39 1.82 32.58
CA LYS A 298 -11.26 2.27 33.69
C LYS A 298 -12.22 3.37 33.24
N SER A 299 -11.73 4.31 32.42
CA SER A 299 -12.54 5.41 31.87
C SER A 299 -13.69 4.90 31.00
N LEU A 300 -13.43 3.93 30.12
CA LEU A 300 -14.48 3.33 29.28
C LEU A 300 -15.45 2.45 30.08
N GLU A 301 -14.97 1.67 31.05
CA GLU A 301 -15.83 0.85 31.91
C GLU A 301 -16.75 1.67 32.81
N ALA A 302 -16.37 2.91 33.13
CA ALA A 302 -17.20 3.84 33.90
C ALA A 302 -18.35 4.45 33.07
N LYS A 303 -18.32 4.33 31.74
CA LYS A 303 -19.42 4.83 30.89
C LYS A 303 -20.63 3.89 30.99
N PRO A 304 -21.87 4.43 31.05
CA PRO A 304 -23.07 3.60 31.16
C PRO A 304 -23.33 2.76 29.91
N GLU A 305 -23.02 3.31 28.73
CA GLU A 305 -23.14 2.63 27.45
C GLU A 305 -21.93 2.94 26.58
N LEU A 306 -21.54 1.95 25.77
CA LEU A 306 -20.45 2.05 24.81
C LEU A 306 -20.98 1.79 23.40
N ASP A 307 -20.57 2.62 22.45
CA ASP A 307 -20.76 2.35 21.04
C ASP A 307 -19.90 1.13 20.60
N GLN A 308 -20.16 0.61 19.39
CA GLN A 308 -19.48 -0.59 18.89
C GLN A 308 -17.95 -0.41 18.80
N ARG A 309 -17.49 0.78 18.41
CA ARG A 309 -16.07 1.09 18.28
C ARG A 309 -15.39 1.20 19.64
N GLN A 310 -16.04 1.82 20.62
CA GLN A 310 -15.57 1.88 22.00
C GLN A 310 -15.49 0.49 22.64
N LYS A 311 -16.46 -0.39 22.35
CA LYS A 311 -16.40 -1.81 22.76
C LYS A 311 -15.21 -2.52 22.15
N SER A 312 -14.97 -2.33 20.85
CA SER A 312 -13.82 -2.90 20.12
C SER A 312 -12.48 -2.41 20.69
N TYR A 313 -12.36 -1.11 20.94
CA TYR A 313 -11.16 -0.50 21.53
C TYR A 313 -10.91 -0.98 22.98
N LEU A 314 -11.96 -1.03 23.82
CA LEU A 314 -11.88 -1.58 25.17
C LEU A 314 -11.45 -3.06 25.15
N TRP A 315 -11.99 -3.84 24.22
CA TRP A 315 -11.63 -5.24 24.06
C TRP A 315 -10.15 -5.40 23.65
N SER A 316 -9.67 -4.61 22.69
CA SER A 316 -8.26 -4.60 22.25
C SER A 316 -7.30 -4.30 23.40
N MET A 317 -7.60 -3.28 24.21
CA MET A 317 -6.81 -2.96 25.41
C MET A 317 -6.79 -4.11 26.42
N LYS A 318 -7.96 -4.64 26.77
CA LYS A 318 -8.07 -5.77 27.73
C LYS A 318 -7.34 -7.01 27.22
N LYS A 319 -7.48 -7.33 25.94
CA LYS A 319 -6.83 -8.50 25.33
C LYS A 319 -5.31 -8.35 25.34
N SER A 320 -4.81 -7.15 25.05
CA SER A 320 -3.38 -6.82 25.10
C SER A 320 -2.80 -7.00 26.51
N ILE A 321 -3.48 -6.48 27.54
CA ILE A 321 -3.09 -6.64 28.96
C ILE A 321 -3.09 -8.12 29.37
N ALA A 322 -4.14 -8.86 29.02
CA ALA A 322 -4.25 -10.27 29.37
C ALA A 322 -3.09 -11.11 28.80
N ILE A 323 -2.70 -10.88 27.54
CA ILE A 323 -1.58 -11.58 26.91
C ILE A 323 -0.24 -11.22 27.57
N GLN A 324 -0.03 -9.94 27.90
CA GLN A 324 1.19 -9.53 28.62
C GLN A 324 1.33 -10.24 29.97
N GLU A 325 0.22 -10.54 30.64
CA GLU A 325 0.20 -11.18 31.96
C GLU A 325 0.31 -12.70 31.90
N SER A 326 -0.26 -13.35 30.86
CA SER A 326 -0.16 -14.80 30.69
C SER A 326 1.14 -15.28 30.04
N SER A 327 1.90 -14.37 29.39
CA SER A 327 3.04 -14.72 28.53
C SER A 327 2.68 -15.59 27.31
N ASP A 328 1.39 -15.61 26.94
CA ASP A 328 0.97 -16.21 25.67
C ASP A 328 1.50 -15.39 24.48
N SER A 329 1.52 -15.99 23.30
CA SER A 329 1.86 -15.25 22.09
C SER A 329 0.62 -14.53 21.53
N GLU A 330 0.85 -13.36 20.94
CA GLU A 330 -0.21 -12.62 20.26
C GLU A 330 -0.70 -13.37 19.04
N THR A 331 -2.01 -13.50 18.89
CA THR A 331 -2.58 -14.01 17.64
C THR A 331 -2.29 -13.03 16.51
N ARG A 332 -1.86 -13.53 15.36
CA ARG A 332 -1.68 -12.71 14.16
C ARG A 332 -2.99 -12.05 13.75
N TYR A 333 -2.96 -10.74 13.52
CA TYR A 333 -4.14 -9.97 13.14
C TYR A 333 -4.29 -9.84 11.62
N PHE A 334 -3.28 -9.27 10.95
CA PHE A 334 -3.30 -9.08 9.51
C PHE A 334 -2.85 -10.33 8.77
N ASN A 335 -3.61 -10.70 7.73
CA ASN A 335 -3.29 -11.81 6.85
C ASN A 335 -3.25 -11.32 5.41
N GLU A 336 -2.22 -11.73 4.68
CA GLU A 336 -2.02 -11.35 3.28
C GLU A 336 -2.63 -12.40 2.35
N ALA A 337 -2.84 -12.06 1.08
CA ALA A 337 -3.46 -12.95 0.10
C ALA A 337 -2.72 -14.28 -0.07
N THR A 338 -1.41 -14.35 0.13
CA THR A 338 -0.59 -15.59 0.04
C THR A 338 -0.89 -16.47 -1.19
N MET A 339 -0.11 -16.26 -2.25
CA MET A 339 -0.20 -16.97 -3.52
C MET A 339 0.99 -17.92 -3.71
N THR A 340 0.75 -19.00 -4.45
CA THR A 340 1.80 -19.95 -4.81
C THR A 340 2.77 -19.31 -5.81
N VAL A 341 4.06 -19.31 -5.46
CA VAL A 341 5.16 -18.86 -6.32
C VAL A 341 5.71 -20.05 -7.11
N GLY A 342 5.93 -19.87 -8.42
CA GLY A 342 6.41 -20.94 -9.29
C GLY A 342 6.47 -20.53 -10.76
N ASN A 343 6.52 -21.51 -11.67
CA ASN A 343 6.58 -21.26 -13.12
C ASN A 343 5.32 -20.49 -13.57
N GLY A 344 5.45 -19.18 -13.81
CA GLY A 344 4.37 -18.29 -14.25
C GLY A 344 3.84 -17.32 -13.18
N ASN A 345 4.30 -17.41 -11.92
CA ASN A 345 3.96 -16.42 -10.89
C ASN A 345 5.12 -16.16 -9.93
N GLU A 346 5.59 -14.91 -9.90
CA GLU A 346 6.66 -14.44 -9.01
C GLU A 346 6.13 -13.66 -7.79
N ASP A 347 4.85 -13.28 -7.81
CA ASP A 347 4.21 -12.54 -6.72
C ASP A 347 3.70 -13.51 -5.64
N SER A 348 4.23 -13.41 -4.42
CA SER A 348 3.81 -14.23 -3.28
C SER A 348 2.50 -13.78 -2.64
N GLY A 349 1.92 -12.67 -3.06
CA GLY A 349 0.67 -12.11 -2.54
C GLY A 349 0.81 -11.41 -1.20
N TRP A 350 2.01 -10.98 -0.81
CA TRP A 350 2.27 -10.36 0.50
C TRP A 350 1.80 -8.90 0.57
N HIS A 351 1.68 -8.22 -0.57
CA HIS A 351 1.29 -6.80 -0.64
C HIS A 351 -0.23 -6.58 -0.77
N TYR A 352 -1.04 -7.62 -0.49
CA TYR A 352 -2.49 -7.54 -0.59
C TYR A 352 -3.17 -8.12 0.63
N ASP A 353 -4.22 -7.45 1.11
CA ASP A 353 -5.15 -8.01 2.08
C ASP A 353 -5.98 -9.11 1.42
N TRP A 354 -6.01 -10.29 2.04
CA TRP A 354 -6.65 -11.47 1.47
C TRP A 354 -8.16 -11.31 1.24
N ARG A 355 -8.83 -10.46 2.03
CA ARG A 355 -10.29 -10.26 1.96
C ARG A 355 -10.65 -9.56 0.65
N PHE A 356 -9.88 -8.54 0.31
CA PHE A 356 -10.15 -7.63 -0.81
C PHE A 356 -9.29 -7.92 -2.05
N PHE A 357 -8.51 -9.00 -2.03
CA PHE A 357 -7.61 -9.34 -3.13
C PHE A 357 -8.37 -9.45 -4.47
N ASN A 358 -7.99 -8.59 -5.42
CA ASN A 358 -8.64 -8.51 -6.73
C ASN A 358 -7.65 -8.56 -7.90
N GLY A 359 -6.73 -9.53 -7.82
CA GLY A 359 -5.71 -9.76 -8.84
C GLY A 359 -4.42 -9.00 -8.57
N LYS A 360 -3.30 -9.64 -8.92
CA LYS A 360 -1.95 -9.09 -8.69
C LYS A 360 -1.67 -7.85 -9.53
N LEU A 361 -0.74 -7.02 -9.06
CA LEU A 361 -0.16 -5.87 -9.74
C LEU A 361 0.64 -6.34 -10.97
N ARG A 362 -0.03 -6.37 -12.13
CA ARG A 362 0.58 -6.74 -13.42
C ARG A 362 1.06 -5.53 -14.22
N ASP A 363 0.32 -4.44 -14.12
CA ASP A 363 0.46 -3.25 -14.94
C ASP A 363 1.02 -2.09 -14.11
N GLY A 364 2.03 -1.41 -14.67
CA GLY A 364 2.66 -0.26 -14.03
C GLY A 364 1.71 0.92 -13.88
N ALA A 365 0.82 1.15 -14.86
CA ALA A 365 -0.15 2.26 -14.79
C ALA A 365 -1.20 2.02 -13.70
N ARG A 366 -1.80 0.82 -13.66
CA ARG A 366 -2.71 0.41 -12.58
C ARG A 366 -2.06 0.54 -11.21
N THR A 367 -0.83 0.05 -11.06
CA THR A 367 -0.08 0.13 -9.80
C THR A 367 0.14 1.59 -9.39
N ALA A 368 0.59 2.44 -10.31
CA ALA A 368 0.81 3.86 -10.05
C ALA A 368 -0.48 4.58 -9.62
N ILE A 369 -1.62 4.28 -10.24
CA ILE A 369 -2.93 4.82 -9.85
C ILE A 369 -3.28 4.41 -8.41
N ILE A 370 -3.15 3.12 -8.07
CA ILE A 370 -3.48 2.60 -6.74
C ILE A 370 -2.64 3.29 -5.65
N LEU A 371 -1.31 3.35 -5.84
CA LEU A 371 -0.41 3.95 -4.84
C LEU A 371 -0.62 5.46 -4.71
N GLU A 372 -0.83 6.19 -5.82
CA GLU A 372 -1.16 7.62 -5.78
C GLU A 372 -2.45 7.87 -5.01
N ARG A 373 -3.49 7.07 -5.26
CA ARG A 373 -4.80 7.22 -4.62
C ARG A 373 -4.79 6.83 -3.14
N LEU A 374 -4.04 5.80 -2.75
CA LEU A 374 -3.80 5.47 -1.35
C LEU A 374 -3.11 6.61 -0.62
N LEU A 375 -1.98 7.09 -1.15
CA LEU A 375 -1.21 8.20 -0.59
C LEU A 375 -2.06 9.46 -0.43
N ARG A 376 -2.76 9.85 -1.51
CA ARG A 376 -3.64 11.02 -1.57
C ARG A 376 -4.72 10.96 -0.51
N ASN A 377 -5.48 9.87 -0.47
CA ASN A 377 -6.64 9.77 0.41
C ASN A 377 -6.23 9.60 1.89
N TRP A 378 -5.09 8.95 2.18
CA TRP A 378 -4.54 8.88 3.53
C TRP A 378 -4.11 10.25 4.08
N PHE A 379 -3.34 11.02 3.31
CA PHE A 379 -2.86 12.33 3.78
C PHE A 379 -3.96 13.40 3.79
N ARG A 380 -5.01 13.25 2.98
CA ARG A 380 -6.23 14.06 3.10
C ARG A 380 -7.00 13.76 4.38
N PHE A 381 -7.23 12.47 4.65
CA PHE A 381 -7.89 12.03 5.88
C PHE A 381 -7.13 12.49 7.13
N THR A 382 -5.83 12.22 7.21
CA THR A 382 -5.03 12.53 8.40
C THR A 382 -4.93 14.03 8.67
N GLU A 383 -4.80 14.86 7.63
CA GLU A 383 -4.86 16.32 7.77
C GLU A 383 -6.21 16.78 8.33
N LYS A 384 -7.31 16.33 7.73
CA LYS A 384 -8.65 16.77 8.11
C LYS A 384 -9.05 16.38 9.53
N TYR A 385 -8.65 15.19 9.96
CA TYR A 385 -8.95 14.68 11.29
C TYR A 385 -7.85 14.97 12.33
N GLY A 386 -6.79 15.68 11.92
CA GLY A 386 -5.67 16.09 12.77
C GLY A 386 -4.90 14.92 13.36
N VAL A 387 -4.73 13.84 12.59
CA VAL A 387 -3.89 12.68 12.92
C VAL A 387 -2.51 12.92 12.34
N VAL A 388 -1.47 12.94 13.17
CA VAL A 388 -0.10 13.20 12.69
C VAL A 388 0.55 11.88 12.24
N SER A 389 0.93 11.81 10.96
CA SER A 389 1.70 10.70 10.37
C SER A 389 2.67 11.22 9.33
N TRP A 390 3.71 10.46 9.01
CA TRP A 390 4.70 10.81 7.99
C TRP A 390 5.09 9.58 7.15
N ILE A 391 5.57 9.83 5.93
CA ILE A 391 6.13 8.77 5.07
C ILE A 391 7.42 8.22 5.67
N ALA A 392 7.61 6.90 5.60
CA ALA A 392 8.79 6.21 6.13
C ALA A 392 9.36 5.24 5.09
N HIS A 393 10.45 4.54 5.43
CA HIS A 393 10.97 3.40 4.66
C HIS A 393 11.10 3.67 3.14
N GLY A 394 10.49 2.83 2.29
CA GLY A 394 10.52 2.95 0.83
C GLY A 394 9.99 4.30 0.32
N PRO A 395 8.79 4.74 0.75
CA PRO A 395 8.28 6.08 0.41
C PRO A 395 9.22 7.24 0.75
N LEU A 396 9.86 7.23 1.92
CA LEU A 396 10.84 8.28 2.28
C LEU A 396 12.10 8.21 1.41
N LEU A 397 12.52 7.00 1.02
CA LEU A 397 13.65 6.81 0.12
C LEU A 397 13.33 7.33 -1.29
N SER A 398 12.14 7.01 -1.83
CA SER A 398 11.69 7.49 -3.14
C SER A 398 11.55 9.01 -3.17
N TRP A 399 10.98 9.59 -2.11
CA TRP A 399 10.93 11.03 -1.87
C TRP A 399 12.31 11.67 -2.00
N TYR A 400 13.34 11.12 -1.34
CA TYR A 400 14.69 11.69 -1.36
C TYR A 400 15.25 11.88 -2.79
N TRP A 401 14.96 10.96 -3.71
CA TRP A 401 15.49 11.02 -5.07
C TRP A 401 14.89 12.14 -5.91
N ASN A 402 13.57 12.16 -6.06
CA ASN A 402 12.91 13.12 -6.96
C ASN A 402 11.53 13.57 -6.47
N GLY A 403 11.16 13.29 -5.23
CA GLY A 403 9.83 13.60 -4.69
C GLY A 403 8.72 12.76 -5.32
N ALA A 404 9.05 11.61 -5.92
CA ALA A 404 8.08 10.70 -6.52
C ALA A 404 8.28 9.25 -6.04
N ILE A 405 7.19 8.48 -5.99
CA ILE A 405 7.19 7.05 -5.69
C ILE A 405 8.04 6.32 -6.75
N PHE A 406 8.78 5.28 -6.36
CA PHE A 406 9.53 4.52 -7.34
C PHE A 406 8.58 3.77 -8.30
N PRO A 407 8.90 3.70 -9.60
CA PRO A 407 8.07 2.99 -10.57
C PRO A 407 8.02 1.46 -10.35
N TYR A 408 8.82 0.93 -9.43
CA TYR A 408 8.88 -0.47 -9.05
C TYR A 408 8.42 -0.74 -7.60
N ASP A 409 7.98 0.28 -6.88
CA ASP A 409 7.37 0.07 -5.57
C ASP A 409 5.97 -0.51 -5.74
N ASN A 410 5.57 -1.36 -4.81
CA ASN A 410 4.28 -2.05 -4.79
C ASN A 410 3.55 -1.90 -3.44
N ASP A 411 4.13 -1.18 -2.49
CA ASP A 411 3.58 -0.87 -1.18
C ASP A 411 3.92 0.56 -0.73
N LEU A 412 3.28 0.99 0.35
CA LEU A 412 3.50 2.27 1.00
C LEU A 412 3.58 2.05 2.51
N ASP A 413 4.54 2.74 3.14
CA ASP A 413 4.71 2.75 4.59
C ASP A 413 4.58 4.15 5.16
N VAL A 414 3.87 4.25 6.28
CA VAL A 414 3.84 5.43 7.14
C VAL A 414 4.12 5.09 8.58
N GLN A 415 4.66 6.08 9.28
CA GLN A 415 4.92 6.03 10.71
C GLN A 415 4.14 7.15 11.42
N MET A 416 3.83 6.90 12.69
CA MET A 416 3.18 7.90 13.56
C MET A 416 3.54 7.68 15.03
N PRO A 417 3.39 8.70 15.89
CA PRO A 417 3.53 8.52 17.33
C PRO A 417 2.44 7.57 17.85
N ILE A 418 2.76 6.74 18.83
CA ILE A 418 1.83 5.75 19.40
C ILE A 418 0.54 6.37 19.95
N LYS A 419 0.56 7.61 20.45
CA LYS A 419 -0.68 8.30 20.86
C LYS A 419 -1.60 8.63 19.67
N GLN A 420 -1.03 8.92 18.49
CA GLN A 420 -1.82 9.12 17.27
C GLN A 420 -2.39 7.79 16.77
N LEU A 421 -1.63 6.70 16.84
CA LEU A 421 -2.12 5.36 16.53
C LEU A 421 -3.23 4.91 17.50
N ALA A 422 -3.07 5.19 18.80
CA ALA A 422 -4.10 4.92 19.80
C ALA A 422 -5.39 5.70 19.51
N ARG A 423 -5.27 6.98 19.14
CA ARG A 423 -6.38 7.81 18.70
C ARG A 423 -7.04 7.29 17.41
N LEU A 424 -6.25 6.80 16.45
CA LEU A 424 -6.74 6.15 15.23
C LEU A 424 -7.59 4.93 15.58
N GLY A 425 -7.10 4.07 16.48
CA GLY A 425 -7.81 2.89 16.98
C GLY A 425 -9.10 3.23 17.73
N GLU A 426 -9.08 4.28 18.56
CA GLU A 426 -10.24 4.70 19.36
C GLU A 426 -11.35 5.34 18.51
N LEU A 427 -10.98 6.16 17.52
CA LEU A 427 -11.92 7.02 16.81
C LEU A 427 -12.29 6.52 15.41
N TYR A 428 -11.40 5.79 14.74
CA TYR A 428 -11.54 5.49 13.31
C TYR A 428 -11.34 4.01 12.93
N ASN A 429 -11.07 3.11 13.88
CA ASN A 429 -10.99 1.68 13.56
C ASN A 429 -12.29 1.18 12.89
N GLN A 430 -12.14 0.33 11.87
CA GLN A 430 -13.22 -0.20 11.04
C GLN A 430 -14.08 0.89 10.40
N THR A 431 -13.45 1.96 9.92
CA THR A 431 -14.12 3.03 9.16
C THR A 431 -13.76 2.93 7.69
N LEU A 432 -14.78 2.95 6.82
CA LEU A 432 -14.60 3.00 5.38
C LEU A 432 -14.58 4.47 4.92
N VAL A 433 -13.47 4.91 4.35
CA VAL A 433 -13.27 6.26 3.82
C VAL A 433 -13.46 6.21 2.30
N VAL A 434 -14.45 6.93 1.80
CA VAL A 434 -14.69 7.11 0.36
C VAL A 434 -13.99 8.37 -0.09
N GLU A 435 -13.25 8.30 -1.21
CA GLU A 435 -12.62 9.49 -1.79
C GLU A 435 -13.67 10.53 -2.19
N ASP A 436 -13.22 11.77 -2.43
CA ASP A 436 -14.13 12.81 -2.92
C ASP A 436 -14.69 12.42 -4.28
N LEU A 437 -16.03 12.38 -4.38
CA LEU A 437 -16.70 11.85 -5.55
C LEU A 437 -16.43 12.66 -6.83
N ARG A 438 -15.91 13.88 -6.70
CA ARG A 438 -15.47 14.71 -7.82
C ARG A 438 -14.12 14.27 -8.39
N GLU A 439 -13.38 13.43 -7.67
CA GLU A 439 -12.07 12.91 -8.07
C GLU A 439 -12.08 11.41 -8.41
N GLY A 440 -13.07 10.65 -7.91
CA GLY A 440 -13.19 9.22 -8.15
C GLY A 440 -14.19 8.49 -7.22
N PHE A 441 -14.05 7.16 -7.12
CA PHE A 441 -14.97 6.28 -6.37
C PHE A 441 -14.25 5.23 -5.49
N GLY A 442 -12.97 5.45 -5.20
CA GLY A 442 -12.14 4.64 -4.30
C GLY A 442 -12.68 4.62 -2.88
N LYS A 443 -12.50 3.47 -2.23
CA LYS A 443 -12.96 3.22 -0.86
C LYS A 443 -11.84 2.54 -0.07
N TYR A 444 -11.57 3.05 1.12
CA TYR A 444 -10.41 2.66 1.91
C TYR A 444 -10.80 2.30 3.34
N LEU A 445 -10.51 1.08 3.77
CA LEU A 445 -10.79 0.64 5.13
C LEU A 445 -9.61 0.98 6.06
N ILE A 446 -9.89 1.74 7.11
CA ILE A 446 -8.98 1.89 8.25
C ILE A 446 -9.14 0.67 9.14
N ASP A 447 -8.12 -0.17 9.22
CA ASP A 447 -8.12 -1.40 9.99
C ASP A 447 -6.98 -1.39 11.02
N VAL A 448 -7.31 -1.34 12.32
CA VAL A 448 -6.35 -1.21 13.41
C VAL A 448 -6.26 -2.52 14.19
N GLY A 449 -5.04 -3.04 14.32
CA GLY A 449 -4.77 -4.33 14.93
C GLY A 449 -5.08 -4.38 16.43
N THR A 450 -5.41 -5.57 16.92
CA THR A 450 -5.77 -5.80 18.33
C THR A 450 -4.67 -5.41 19.32
N PHE A 451 -3.40 -5.50 18.93
CA PHE A 451 -2.26 -5.48 19.86
C PHE A 451 -1.40 -4.21 19.77
N ILE A 452 -1.94 -3.09 19.27
CA ILE A 452 -1.20 -1.81 19.19
C ILE A 452 -0.65 -1.34 20.54
N HIS A 453 -1.26 -1.79 21.64
CA HIS A 453 -0.89 -1.45 23.02
C HIS A 453 0.35 -2.19 23.52
N ASN A 454 0.76 -3.25 22.82
CA ASN A 454 1.96 -4.00 23.10
C ASN A 454 3.09 -3.46 22.22
N ARG A 455 4.18 -3.03 22.85
CA ARG A 455 5.32 -2.41 22.14
C ARG A 455 6.54 -3.32 22.04
N ASP A 456 6.45 -4.55 22.58
CA ASP A 456 7.50 -5.54 22.35
C ASP A 456 7.35 -6.25 20.98
N ILE A 457 8.42 -6.92 20.53
CA ILE A 457 8.35 -7.78 19.35
C ILE A 457 7.39 -8.93 19.65
N SER A 458 6.38 -9.10 18.80
CA SER A 458 5.54 -10.31 18.81
C SER A 458 6.26 -11.44 18.06
N ASN A 459 6.08 -12.68 18.54
CA ASN A 459 6.72 -13.88 17.98
C ASN A 459 6.02 -14.37 16.70
N ASP A 460 4.69 -14.17 16.59
CA ASP A 460 3.84 -14.80 15.58
C ASP A 460 3.33 -13.79 14.52
N GLY A 461 3.98 -12.62 14.41
CA GLY A 461 3.60 -11.55 13.49
C GLY A 461 3.28 -10.23 14.21
N ASN A 462 2.36 -9.42 13.67
CA ASN A 462 1.93 -8.12 14.23
C ASN A 462 3.04 -7.05 14.32
N HIS A 463 3.96 -7.04 13.35
CA HIS A 463 4.93 -5.96 13.23
C HIS A 463 4.32 -4.66 12.68
N ILE A 464 3.17 -4.78 12.00
CA ILE A 464 2.35 -3.68 11.49
C ILE A 464 1.18 -3.49 12.45
N ASP A 465 0.92 -2.24 12.80
CA ASP A 465 -0.05 -1.88 13.82
C ASP A 465 -1.44 -1.59 13.23
N ALA A 466 -1.49 -0.98 12.04
CA ALA A 466 -2.73 -0.70 11.31
C ALA A 466 -2.48 -0.73 9.79
N LYS A 467 -3.56 -0.82 9.01
CA LYS A 467 -3.53 -0.70 7.55
C LYS A 467 -4.60 0.27 7.06
N PHE A 468 -4.29 1.00 5.98
CA PHE A 468 -5.28 1.73 5.19
C PHE A 468 -5.44 1.01 3.85
N ILE A 469 -6.54 0.26 3.71
CA ILE A 469 -6.67 -0.79 2.69
C ILE A 469 -7.63 -0.33 1.59
N ASP A 470 -7.18 -0.29 0.35
CA ASP A 470 -8.06 -0.18 -0.82
C ASP A 470 -8.89 -1.46 -0.95
N VAL A 471 -10.21 -1.35 -0.77
CA VAL A 471 -11.11 -2.51 -0.75
C VAL A 471 -11.45 -3.04 -2.15
N ASP A 472 -11.06 -2.33 -3.21
CA ASP A 472 -11.26 -2.78 -4.59
C ASP A 472 -10.11 -3.67 -5.09
N THR A 473 -8.93 -3.56 -4.45
CA THR A 473 -7.68 -4.22 -4.89
C THR A 473 -7.03 -5.08 -3.81
N GLY A 474 -7.23 -4.72 -2.55
CA GLY A 474 -6.54 -5.29 -1.39
C GLY A 474 -5.17 -4.66 -1.11
N VAL A 475 -4.67 -3.75 -1.95
CA VAL A 475 -3.40 -3.05 -1.69
C VAL A 475 -3.60 -2.06 -0.55
N TYR A 476 -2.57 -1.80 0.24
CA TYR A 476 -2.69 -1.00 1.46
C TYR A 476 -1.46 -0.17 1.76
N ILE A 477 -1.64 0.80 2.66
CA ILE A 477 -0.55 1.45 3.40
C ILE A 477 -0.35 0.71 4.71
N ASP A 478 0.90 0.31 5.00
CA ASP A 478 1.31 -0.18 6.31
C ASP A 478 1.56 0.98 7.27
N ILE A 479 0.88 0.94 8.42
CA ILE A 479 0.96 1.98 9.45
C ILE A 479 1.64 1.39 10.68
N THR A 480 2.75 2.02 11.09
CA THR A 480 3.50 1.61 12.27
C THR A 480 3.54 2.71 13.32
N GLY A 481 3.20 2.36 14.56
CA GLY A 481 3.32 3.27 15.70
C GLY A 481 4.74 3.31 16.23
N LEU A 482 5.17 4.44 16.76
CA LEU A 482 6.45 4.60 17.47
C LEU A 482 6.22 4.92 18.95
N SER A 483 6.94 4.25 19.84
CA SER A 483 6.83 4.46 21.29
C SER A 483 8.20 4.46 21.97
N ASN A 484 8.31 5.13 23.12
CA ASN A 484 9.52 5.16 23.96
C ASN A 484 9.48 4.18 25.16
N VAL A 485 8.52 3.24 25.19
CA VAL A 485 8.40 2.25 26.27
C VAL A 485 9.66 1.38 26.37
N LEU A 486 10.13 1.14 27.59
CA LEU A 486 11.30 0.30 27.82
C LEU A 486 11.00 -1.18 27.51
N VAL A 487 11.84 -1.80 26.69
CA VAL A 487 11.69 -3.21 26.26
C VAL A 487 12.92 -4.05 26.63
N ASN A 488 12.69 -5.33 26.96
CA ASN A 488 13.69 -6.24 27.54
C ASN A 488 14.91 -6.52 26.64
N ARG A 489 14.81 -6.26 25.33
CA ARG A 489 15.88 -6.48 24.33
C ARG A 489 16.67 -5.23 23.93
N ALA A 490 16.46 -4.07 24.56
CA ALA A 490 17.18 -2.87 24.18
C ALA A 490 18.54 -2.77 24.89
N SER A 491 19.62 -3.14 24.20
CA SER A 491 20.83 -2.32 24.35
C SER A 491 20.48 -0.94 23.78
N ARG A 492 20.25 0.06 24.66
CA ARG A 492 20.08 1.45 24.22
C ARG A 492 21.32 1.84 23.43
N TYR A 493 21.22 1.85 22.11
CA TYR A 493 22.32 2.28 21.28
C TYR A 493 22.32 3.79 21.27
N ASP A 494 23.33 4.41 21.89
CA ASP A 494 23.64 5.83 21.65
C ASP A 494 22.44 6.78 21.86
N GLY A 495 21.67 6.57 22.94
CA GLY A 495 20.56 7.46 23.33
C GLY A 495 19.30 7.39 22.46
N ARG A 496 19.12 6.35 21.63
CA ARG A 496 17.86 6.08 20.93
C ARG A 496 16.91 5.26 21.80
N ASP A 497 15.73 5.79 22.07
CA ASP A 497 14.73 5.21 22.95
C ASP A 497 13.34 5.09 22.32
N ILE A 498 13.07 5.78 21.21
CA ILE A 498 11.82 5.67 20.45
C ILE A 498 11.93 4.54 19.43
N HIS A 499 10.96 3.64 19.35
CA HIS A 499 10.99 2.52 18.42
C HIS A 499 9.62 2.00 17.97
N ASP A 500 9.61 1.33 16.82
CA ASP A 500 8.48 0.53 16.34
C ASP A 500 8.50 -0.90 16.93
N ARG A 501 7.60 -1.77 16.46
CA ARG A 501 7.54 -3.17 16.91
C ARG A 501 8.63 -4.06 16.29
N ARG A 502 9.28 -3.64 15.20
CA ARG A 502 10.44 -4.31 14.59
C ARG A 502 11.77 -3.90 15.22
N LYS A 503 11.76 -2.93 16.14
CA LYS A 503 12.92 -2.36 16.83
C LYS A 503 13.81 -1.53 15.90
N HIS A 504 13.22 -0.80 14.98
CA HIS A 504 13.86 0.37 14.40
C HIS A 504 13.88 1.47 15.47
N PHE A 505 15.08 1.88 15.90
CA PHE A 505 15.27 2.84 16.99
C PHE A 505 15.65 4.23 16.47
N TYR A 506 15.09 5.26 17.09
CA TYR A 506 15.23 6.67 16.73
C TYR A 506 15.52 7.53 17.97
N LYS A 507 16.21 8.66 17.77
CA LYS A 507 16.23 9.77 18.73
C LYS A 507 15.01 10.64 18.48
N LEU A 508 14.55 11.40 19.48
CA LEU A 508 13.51 12.40 19.26
C LEU A 508 13.86 13.36 18.11
N ASN A 509 15.10 13.86 18.07
CA ASN A 509 15.58 14.77 17.02
C ASN A 509 15.69 14.11 15.64
N ASP A 510 15.68 12.77 15.55
CA ASP A 510 15.63 12.08 14.25
C ASP A 510 14.23 12.20 13.61
N LEU A 511 13.20 12.40 14.44
CA LEU A 511 11.80 12.38 14.05
C LEU A 511 11.18 13.78 14.03
N ALA A 512 11.38 14.55 15.10
CA ALA A 512 10.69 15.79 15.37
C ALA A 512 11.60 17.04 15.21
N PRO A 513 11.04 18.19 14.81
CA PRO A 513 9.66 18.37 14.35
C PRO A 513 9.44 17.71 12.98
N VAL A 514 8.20 17.31 12.69
CA VAL A 514 7.87 16.81 11.36
C VAL A 514 7.55 17.97 10.42
N LYS A 515 7.97 17.85 9.17
CA LYS A 515 7.97 18.94 8.19
C LYS A 515 7.06 18.58 7.03
N LEU A 516 6.22 19.52 6.62
CA LEU A 516 5.39 19.37 5.43
C LEU A 516 6.28 19.26 4.19
N SER A 517 5.90 18.43 3.24
CA SER A 517 6.56 18.23 1.95
C SER A 517 5.53 17.68 0.95
N MET A 518 5.98 17.15 -0.20
CA MET A 518 5.15 16.47 -1.18
C MET A 518 5.81 15.19 -1.68
N LEU A 519 5.02 14.13 -1.84
CA LEU A 519 5.37 12.91 -2.57
C LEU A 519 4.34 12.71 -3.67
N ASN A 520 4.76 12.56 -4.94
CA ASN A 520 3.84 12.55 -6.09
C ASN A 520 2.91 13.78 -6.13
N GLY A 521 3.38 14.94 -5.67
CA GLY A 521 2.55 16.16 -5.59
C GLY A 521 1.44 16.11 -4.53
N VAL A 522 1.32 15.02 -3.76
CA VAL A 522 0.44 14.90 -2.61
C VAL A 522 1.15 15.49 -1.39
N PRO A 523 0.56 16.49 -0.71
CA PRO A 523 1.09 17.00 0.54
C PRO A 523 1.19 15.89 1.59
N CYS A 524 2.38 15.71 2.16
CA CYS A 524 2.66 14.70 3.18
C CYS A 524 3.69 15.23 4.18
N TYR A 525 3.94 14.50 5.26
CA TYR A 525 4.98 14.88 6.23
C TYR A 525 6.21 13.98 6.13
N ILE A 526 7.37 14.57 6.40
CA ILE A 526 8.68 13.91 6.53
C ILE A 526 9.29 14.18 7.91
N THR A 527 10.20 13.30 8.32
CA THR A 527 10.90 13.37 9.62
C THR A 527 12.00 14.43 9.63
N ASN A 528 12.54 14.72 10.82
CA ASN A 528 13.58 15.73 10.95
C ASN A 528 14.92 15.33 10.29
N HIS A 529 15.51 14.18 10.65
CA HIS A 529 16.79 13.70 10.10
C HIS A 529 16.61 12.62 9.02
N ILE A 530 16.34 13.02 7.79
CA ILE A 530 16.02 12.11 6.69
C ILE A 530 17.24 11.28 6.26
N VAL A 531 18.40 11.92 6.08
CA VAL A 531 19.62 11.26 5.58
C VAL A 531 20.11 10.22 6.58
N GLN A 532 20.09 10.52 7.87
CA GLN A 532 20.44 9.56 8.91
C GLN A 532 19.45 8.39 8.97
N ASN A 533 18.14 8.66 8.94
CA ASN A 533 17.11 7.63 8.94
C ASN A 533 17.31 6.66 7.75
N LEU A 534 17.44 7.20 6.54
CA LEU A 534 17.64 6.40 5.34
C LEU A 534 18.97 5.64 5.32
N LYS A 535 20.08 6.21 5.79
CA LYS A 535 21.37 5.49 5.82
C LYS A 535 21.40 4.32 6.79
N ARG A 536 20.61 4.37 7.87
CA ARG A 536 20.50 3.27 8.83
C ARG A 536 19.80 2.07 8.20
N GLU A 537 18.78 2.32 7.40
CA GLU A 537 17.96 1.31 6.77
C GLU A 537 18.56 0.84 5.42
N TYR A 538 18.92 1.79 4.58
CA TYR A 538 19.44 1.59 3.23
C TYR A 538 20.86 2.14 3.12
N ARG A 539 21.86 1.33 3.53
CA ARG A 539 23.28 1.72 3.58
C ARG A 539 23.81 2.43 2.32
N SER A 540 23.30 2.09 1.14
CA SER A 540 23.62 2.71 -0.16
C SER A 540 22.41 3.24 -0.92
N GLY A 541 21.22 3.28 -0.32
CA GLY A 541 19.97 3.61 -1.01
C GLY A 541 19.93 5.02 -1.57
N ILE A 542 20.51 5.98 -0.87
CA ILE A 542 20.51 7.40 -1.27
C ILE A 542 21.61 7.77 -2.29
N SER A 543 22.44 6.80 -2.72
CA SER A 543 23.56 7.05 -3.64
C SER A 543 23.62 6.10 -4.83
N ARG A 544 22.98 4.93 -4.74
CA ARG A 544 22.99 3.93 -5.81
C ARG A 544 21.93 4.27 -6.87
N LYS A 545 22.37 4.81 -8.01
CA LYS A 545 21.53 5.14 -9.19
C LYS A 545 21.03 3.94 -10.01
N GLN A 546 21.03 2.74 -9.42
CA GLN A 546 20.59 1.51 -10.09
C GLN A 546 19.98 0.57 -9.07
N TYR A 547 18.79 0.08 -9.35
CA TYR A 547 18.09 -0.93 -8.57
C TYR A 547 17.38 -1.90 -9.52
N GLN A 548 17.70 -3.19 -9.43
CA GLN A 548 17.24 -4.21 -10.37
C GLN A 548 17.43 -3.73 -11.83
N ASP A 549 16.35 -3.72 -12.62
CA ASP A 549 16.30 -3.32 -14.02
C ASP A 549 15.97 -1.84 -14.21
N TYR A 550 16.10 -1.02 -13.16
CA TYR A 550 15.88 0.43 -13.20
C TYR A 550 17.15 1.23 -12.96
N ILE A 551 17.26 2.35 -13.68
CA ILE A 551 18.38 3.29 -13.61
C ILE A 551 17.83 4.70 -13.41
N PHE A 552 18.42 5.43 -12.46
CA PHE A 552 18.07 6.84 -12.25
C PHE A 552 18.77 7.72 -13.28
N SER A 553 17.99 8.40 -14.13
CA SER A 553 18.49 9.40 -15.07
C SER A 553 18.73 10.72 -14.34
N ASN A 554 19.95 11.25 -14.40
CA ASN A 554 20.22 12.61 -13.93
C ASN A 554 19.60 13.63 -14.87
N LYS A 555 19.61 13.33 -16.17
CA LYS A 555 19.06 14.19 -17.23
C LYS A 555 17.55 14.39 -17.05
N LEU A 556 16.82 13.30 -16.79
CA LEU A 556 15.36 13.34 -16.63
C LEU A 556 14.89 13.48 -15.19
N ASN A 557 15.76 13.25 -14.21
CA ASN A 557 15.46 13.21 -12.78
C ASN A 557 14.33 12.24 -12.41
N ILE A 558 14.33 11.06 -13.05
CA ILE A 558 13.38 9.96 -12.84
C ILE A 558 14.10 8.61 -12.96
N TRP A 559 13.49 7.57 -12.42
CA TRP A 559 13.90 6.19 -12.62
C TRP A 559 13.29 5.65 -13.91
N VAL A 560 14.11 5.04 -14.75
CA VAL A 560 13.68 4.48 -16.05
C VAL A 560 14.04 3.00 -16.10
N HIS A 561 13.08 2.19 -16.54
CA HIS A 561 13.30 0.76 -16.75
C HIS A 561 14.21 0.52 -17.96
N THR A 562 15.11 -0.44 -17.85
CA THR A 562 16.10 -0.76 -18.90
C THR A 562 15.47 -1.21 -20.22
N SER A 563 14.27 -1.79 -20.21
CA SER A 563 13.56 -2.12 -21.45
C SER A 563 13.14 -0.87 -22.23
N VAL A 564 12.68 0.17 -21.53
CA VAL A 564 12.26 1.43 -22.14
C VAL A 564 13.47 2.18 -22.71
N LEU A 565 14.62 2.12 -22.01
CA LEU A 565 15.88 2.63 -22.53
C LEU A 565 16.33 1.86 -23.78
N ALA A 566 16.20 0.53 -23.78
CA ALA A 566 16.60 -0.32 -24.89
C ALA A 566 15.81 -0.04 -26.17
N GLU A 567 14.57 0.43 -26.07
CA GLU A 567 13.74 0.83 -27.22
C GLU A 567 14.23 2.11 -27.90
N ALA A 568 14.94 2.98 -27.17
CA ALA A 568 15.44 4.27 -27.64
C ALA A 568 16.93 4.26 -28.04
N LEU A 569 17.64 3.13 -27.87
CA LEU A 569 19.08 3.00 -28.04
C LEU A 569 19.47 1.95 -29.08
N GLU A 570 20.66 2.10 -29.68
CA GLU A 570 21.17 1.08 -30.60
C GLU A 570 21.63 -0.18 -29.85
N LYS A 571 21.16 -1.34 -30.31
CA LYS A 571 21.40 -2.64 -29.65
C LYS A 571 22.87 -2.95 -29.37
N ASN A 572 23.79 -2.48 -30.23
CA ASN A 572 25.21 -2.74 -30.08
C ASN A 572 25.87 -1.93 -28.94
N ASP A 573 25.22 -0.87 -28.46
CA ASP A 573 25.79 0.03 -27.46
C ASP A 573 25.63 -0.50 -26.03
N TYR A 574 24.61 -1.33 -25.79
CA TYR A 574 24.26 -1.82 -24.46
C TYR A 574 24.30 -3.34 -24.33
N ILE A 575 24.56 -4.09 -25.40
CA ILE A 575 24.70 -5.55 -25.34
C ILE A 575 26.17 -5.93 -25.17
N ASN A 576 26.45 -6.76 -24.16
CA ASN A 576 27.77 -7.34 -23.98
C ASN A 576 28.02 -8.50 -24.96
N SER A 577 29.27 -8.97 -25.02
CA SER A 577 29.68 -10.07 -25.90
C SER A 577 28.92 -11.39 -25.69
N SER A 578 28.22 -11.55 -24.56
CA SER A 578 27.39 -12.72 -24.25
C SER A 578 25.93 -12.56 -24.68
N GLY A 579 25.56 -11.44 -25.32
CA GLY A 579 24.19 -11.18 -25.78
C GLY A 579 23.25 -10.63 -24.70
N ASN A 580 23.76 -10.34 -23.50
CA ASN A 580 22.96 -9.83 -22.38
C ASN A 580 23.04 -8.30 -22.28
N ILE A 581 22.00 -7.68 -21.71
CA ILE A 581 21.99 -6.25 -21.41
C ILE A 581 23.09 -5.94 -20.38
N SER A 582 23.92 -4.96 -20.71
CA SER A 582 24.94 -4.40 -19.83
C SER A 582 24.37 -3.21 -19.08
N HIS A 583 23.96 -3.42 -17.83
CA HIS A 583 23.47 -2.33 -16.98
C HIS A 583 24.50 -1.20 -16.79
N LEU A 584 25.79 -1.54 -16.83
CA LEU A 584 26.86 -0.55 -16.75
C LEU A 584 26.84 0.38 -17.98
N GLN A 585 26.72 -0.18 -19.19
CA GLN A 585 26.61 0.62 -20.41
C GLN A 585 25.32 1.45 -20.41
N MET A 586 24.18 0.84 -20.07
CA MET A 586 22.89 1.55 -19.94
C MET A 586 22.97 2.76 -19.01
N LYS A 587 23.69 2.63 -17.89
CA LYS A 587 23.88 3.72 -16.94
C LYS A 587 24.65 4.91 -17.53
N PHE A 588 25.58 4.67 -18.45
CA PHE A 588 26.27 5.76 -19.15
C PHE A 588 25.39 6.33 -20.27
N LEU A 589 24.72 5.46 -21.04
CA LEU A 589 23.90 5.87 -22.19
C LEU A 589 22.73 6.77 -21.79
N ILE A 590 22.03 6.49 -20.68
CA ILE A 590 20.86 7.26 -20.24
C ILE A 590 21.15 8.75 -19.99
N ASP A 591 22.35 9.08 -19.51
CA ASP A 591 22.74 10.46 -19.23
C ASP A 591 23.33 11.15 -20.48
N GLU A 592 23.75 10.38 -21.50
CA GLU A 592 24.28 10.85 -22.79
C GLU A 592 23.21 10.87 -23.91
N MET A 593 21.96 10.50 -23.62
CA MET A 593 20.88 10.48 -24.62
C MET A 593 20.69 11.86 -25.27
N THR A 594 20.53 11.88 -26.58
CA THR A 594 20.17 13.11 -27.31
C THR A 594 18.76 13.55 -26.95
N ASP A 595 18.48 14.83 -27.18
CA ASP A 595 17.15 15.40 -26.97
C ASP A 595 16.09 14.67 -27.82
N ASP A 596 16.42 14.29 -29.07
CA ASP A 596 15.56 13.48 -29.95
C ASP A 596 15.26 12.09 -29.37
N GLN A 597 16.27 11.39 -28.83
CA GLN A 597 16.10 10.06 -28.23
C GLN A 597 15.17 10.12 -27.02
N ILE A 598 15.31 11.16 -26.20
CA ILE A 598 14.44 11.36 -25.04
C ILE A 598 13.02 11.67 -25.46
N TYR A 599 12.85 12.57 -26.45
CA TYR A 599 11.53 12.89 -26.97
C TYR A 599 10.83 11.65 -27.52
N GLN A 600 11.54 10.81 -28.28
CA GLN A 600 11.01 9.53 -28.77
C GLN A 600 10.63 8.59 -27.63
N MET A 601 11.47 8.47 -26.60
CA MET A 601 11.19 7.62 -25.45
C MET A 601 9.93 8.08 -24.69
N LEU A 602 9.77 9.39 -24.48
CA LEU A 602 8.58 9.96 -23.82
C LEU A 602 7.32 9.85 -24.67
N SER A 603 7.40 10.13 -25.98
CA SER A 603 6.23 10.08 -26.87
C SER A 603 5.72 8.66 -27.13
N ASN A 604 6.60 7.65 -27.06
CA ASN A 604 6.21 6.25 -27.27
C ASN A 604 5.69 5.56 -26.00
N ASN A 605 5.83 6.18 -24.82
CA ASN A 605 5.46 5.57 -23.55
C ASN A 605 4.67 6.54 -22.66
N ASN A 606 3.34 6.44 -22.71
CA ASN A 606 2.43 7.28 -21.95
C ASN A 606 2.67 7.22 -20.43
N GLN A 607 2.98 6.04 -19.90
CA GLN A 607 3.24 5.88 -18.47
C GLN A 607 4.51 6.64 -18.04
N LEU A 608 5.59 6.49 -18.81
CA LEU A 608 6.82 7.24 -18.58
C LEU A 608 6.60 8.75 -18.72
N LEU A 609 5.81 9.18 -19.69
CA LEU A 609 5.46 10.60 -19.87
C LEU A 609 4.71 11.16 -18.66
N LEU A 610 3.75 10.42 -18.10
CA LEU A 610 3.04 10.78 -16.87
C LEU A 610 3.99 10.83 -15.67
N ASP A 611 4.87 9.84 -15.51
CA ASP A 611 5.88 9.82 -14.43
C ASP A 611 6.85 11.01 -14.55
N TYR A 612 7.24 11.36 -15.78
CA TYR A 612 8.06 12.53 -16.06
C TYR A 612 7.33 13.83 -15.74
N GLN A 613 6.07 14.00 -16.17
CA GLN A 613 5.25 15.17 -15.85
C GLN A 613 5.09 15.34 -14.34
N LEU A 614 4.77 14.27 -13.63
CA LEU A 614 4.60 14.26 -12.18
C LEU A 614 5.88 14.70 -11.49
N ALA A 615 7.01 14.03 -11.76
CA ALA A 615 8.29 14.38 -11.19
C ALA A 615 8.70 15.82 -11.55
N ARG A 616 8.45 16.26 -12.78
CA ARG A 616 8.73 17.64 -13.24
C ARG A 616 7.91 18.67 -12.48
N SER A 617 6.65 18.39 -12.16
CA SER A 617 5.74 19.31 -11.46
C SER A 617 6.23 19.66 -10.04
N VAL A 618 6.78 18.66 -9.32
CA VAL A 618 7.27 18.84 -7.94
C VAL A 618 8.77 19.17 -7.86
N ARG A 619 9.53 18.91 -8.93
CA ARG A 619 11.00 19.03 -8.97
C ARG A 619 11.53 20.33 -8.40
N LYS A 620 10.93 21.47 -8.80
CA LYS A 620 11.41 22.79 -8.38
C LYS A 620 11.22 23.02 -6.88
N PHE A 621 10.11 22.55 -6.32
CA PHE A 621 9.87 22.61 -4.89
C PHE A 621 10.85 21.69 -4.16
N HIS A 622 10.88 20.41 -4.54
CA HIS A 622 11.74 19.39 -3.93
C HIS A 622 13.21 19.78 -3.94
N ALA A 623 13.68 20.34 -5.06
CA ALA A 623 15.05 20.77 -5.20
C ALA A 623 15.44 21.95 -4.32
N LYS A 624 14.49 22.85 -4.06
CA LYS A 624 14.70 23.93 -3.09
C LYS A 624 14.64 23.40 -1.67
N GLU A 625 13.69 22.52 -1.39
CA GLU A 625 13.52 21.90 -0.08
C GLU A 625 14.78 21.14 0.36
N LEU A 626 15.37 20.32 -0.52
CA LEU A 626 16.60 19.59 -0.21
C LEU A 626 17.79 20.51 0.15
N LYS A 627 17.84 21.74 -0.36
CA LYS A 627 18.88 22.73 0.02
C LYS A 627 18.73 23.22 1.45
N TYR A 628 17.51 23.21 2.00
CA TYR A 628 17.28 23.53 3.41
C TYR A 628 17.49 22.31 4.31
N LEU A 629 17.11 21.12 3.84
CA LEU A 629 17.14 19.89 4.63
C LEU A 629 18.49 19.19 4.68
N THR A 630 19.35 19.43 3.70
CA THR A 630 20.62 18.70 3.57
C THR A 630 21.79 19.62 3.28
N SER A 631 22.96 19.24 3.78
CA SER A 631 24.26 19.82 3.40
C SER A 631 25.25 18.72 3.03
N PHE A 632 26.39 19.10 2.48
CA PHE A 632 27.40 18.15 1.98
C PHE A 632 28.71 18.34 2.71
N THR A 633 29.25 17.23 3.20
CA THR A 633 30.63 17.21 3.70
C THR A 633 31.62 17.45 2.55
N ASN A 634 32.87 17.81 2.88
CA ASN A 634 33.96 17.95 1.90
C ASN A 634 34.22 16.69 1.04
N LYS A 635 33.67 15.53 1.44
CA LYS A 635 33.74 14.25 0.70
C LYS A 635 32.49 13.98 -0.15
N GLY A 636 31.65 14.99 -0.38
CA GLY A 636 30.40 14.86 -1.16
C GLY A 636 29.32 14.01 -0.49
N ARG A 637 29.41 13.76 0.82
CA ARG A 637 28.37 12.99 1.54
C ARG A 637 27.31 13.93 2.06
N ALA A 638 26.06 13.66 1.69
CA ALA A 638 24.89 14.31 2.28
C ALA A 638 24.83 14.06 3.80
N ILE A 639 24.46 15.09 4.54
CA ILE A 639 24.15 15.08 5.98
C ILE A 639 22.90 15.95 6.20
N ASP A 640 22.17 15.67 7.27
CA ASP A 640 20.99 16.46 7.64
C ASP A 640 21.39 17.88 8.07
N ASN A 641 20.48 18.83 7.85
CA ASN A 641 20.54 20.18 8.38
C ASN A 641 19.36 20.40 9.33
N ASP A 642 19.66 20.88 10.53
CA ASP A 642 18.69 21.08 11.61
C ASP A 642 18.05 22.47 11.59
N ASP A 643 18.60 23.40 10.81
CA ASP A 643 18.16 24.79 10.80
C ASP A 643 16.82 24.95 10.07
N ILE A 644 15.79 25.33 10.84
CA ILE A 644 14.47 25.68 10.32
C ILE A 644 14.38 27.21 10.20
N THR A 645 14.77 27.75 9.04
CA THR A 645 14.72 29.19 8.78
C THR A 645 13.32 29.67 8.39
N GLU A 646 13.08 30.99 8.46
CA GLU A 646 11.82 31.58 8.00
C GLU A 646 11.63 31.43 6.48
N GLU A 647 12.70 31.45 5.69
CA GLU A 647 12.63 31.18 4.25
C GLU A 647 12.16 29.76 3.96
N TYR A 648 12.62 28.78 4.75
CA TYR A 648 12.14 27.41 4.60
C TYR A 648 10.66 27.29 4.97
N LYS A 649 10.22 27.89 6.09
CA LYS A 649 8.79 27.94 6.45
C LYS A 649 7.93 28.58 5.36
N ASN A 650 8.42 29.66 4.75
CA ASN A 650 7.75 30.32 3.63
C ASN A 650 7.67 29.41 2.39
N LEU A 651 8.71 28.62 2.11
CA LEU A 651 8.67 27.60 1.05
C LEU A 651 7.59 26.55 1.34
N LEU A 652 7.55 26.02 2.57
CA LEU A 652 6.54 25.04 2.98
C LEU A 652 5.11 25.58 2.89
N GLY A 653 4.91 26.87 3.16
CA GLY A 653 3.63 27.55 2.98
C GLY A 653 3.13 27.63 1.53
N THR A 654 3.94 27.23 0.54
CA THR A 654 3.53 27.15 -0.87
C THR A 654 2.98 25.78 -1.27
N VAL A 655 3.04 24.79 -0.38
CA VAL A 655 2.51 23.45 -0.63
C VAL A 655 0.99 23.51 -0.74
N THR A 656 0.47 22.95 -1.83
CA THR A 656 -0.96 22.87 -2.11
C THR A 656 -1.33 21.46 -2.53
N LEU A 657 -2.53 21.02 -2.18
CA LEU A 657 -3.09 19.80 -2.76
C LEU A 657 -3.46 20.10 -4.22
N HIS A 658 -2.74 19.48 -5.16
CA HIS A 658 -3.08 19.53 -6.58
C HIS A 658 -4.22 18.57 -6.91
N GLU A 659 -4.91 18.79 -8.03
CA GLU A 659 -5.80 17.77 -8.61
C GLU A 659 -5.00 16.47 -8.87
N PRO A 660 -5.66 15.29 -8.85
CA PRO A 660 -4.99 14.04 -9.21
C PRO A 660 -4.31 14.15 -10.59
N PHE A 661 -3.13 13.55 -10.74
CA PHE A 661 -2.44 13.53 -12.05
C PHE A 661 -2.97 12.41 -12.93
N ARG A 662 -3.36 11.30 -12.30
CA ARG A 662 -3.88 10.12 -12.96
C ARG A 662 -5.39 10.04 -12.81
N GLU A 663 -6.01 9.36 -13.77
CA GLU A 663 -7.40 8.95 -13.65
C GLU A 663 -7.67 8.14 -12.37
N SER A 664 -8.93 8.07 -11.96
CA SER A 664 -9.30 7.22 -10.82
C SER A 664 -9.19 5.75 -11.21
N LEU A 665 -9.00 4.87 -10.20
CA LEU A 665 -8.99 3.43 -10.44
C LEU A 665 -10.30 2.96 -11.09
N PHE A 666 -11.43 3.56 -10.70
CA PHE A 666 -12.72 3.26 -11.30
C PHE A 666 -12.75 3.58 -12.80
N GLU A 667 -12.23 4.73 -13.21
CA GLU A 667 -12.17 5.11 -14.63
C GLU A 667 -11.32 4.12 -15.42
N TYR A 668 -10.10 3.84 -14.94
CA TYR A 668 -9.18 2.90 -15.55
C TYR A 668 -9.76 1.48 -15.68
N GLU A 669 -10.33 0.93 -14.60
CA GLU A 669 -10.78 -0.46 -14.60
C GLU A 669 -12.18 -0.66 -15.20
N ARG A 670 -13.12 0.25 -14.95
CA ARG A 670 -14.55 0.05 -15.27
C ARG A 670 -15.03 0.79 -16.49
N VAL A 671 -14.46 1.96 -16.78
CA VAL A 671 -14.84 2.74 -17.96
C VAL A 671 -13.94 2.37 -19.13
N ASN A 672 -12.63 2.24 -18.87
CA ASN A 672 -11.62 1.96 -19.88
C ASN A 672 -11.31 0.45 -20.04
N GLY A 673 -11.91 -0.42 -19.21
CA GLY A 673 -11.81 -1.88 -19.35
C GLY A 673 -10.47 -2.47 -18.90
N GLY A 674 -9.71 -1.78 -18.06
CA GLY A 674 -8.37 -2.20 -17.60
C GLY A 674 -8.33 -3.54 -16.86
N LEU A 675 -9.47 -4.11 -16.44
CA LEU A 675 -9.58 -5.43 -15.80
C LEU A 675 -10.34 -6.48 -16.61
N ASP A 676 -10.83 -6.16 -17.81
CA ASP A 676 -11.67 -7.09 -18.58
C ASP A 676 -10.95 -8.41 -18.88
N THR A 677 -9.68 -8.33 -19.33
CA THR A 677 -8.83 -9.50 -19.57
C THR A 677 -8.66 -10.36 -18.31
N PHE A 678 -8.48 -9.74 -17.14
CA PHE A 678 -8.34 -10.47 -15.88
C PHE A 678 -9.64 -11.22 -15.52
N TYR A 679 -10.80 -10.63 -15.76
CA TYR A 679 -12.09 -11.29 -15.50
C TYR A 679 -12.36 -12.44 -16.47
N GLU A 680 -11.97 -12.30 -17.74
CA GLU A 680 -12.03 -13.40 -18.71
C GLU A 680 -11.12 -14.56 -18.31
N GLU A 681 -9.87 -14.26 -17.93
CA GLU A 681 -8.92 -15.26 -17.44
C GLU A 681 -9.43 -15.93 -16.16
N TYR A 682 -9.93 -15.16 -15.20
CA TYR A 682 -10.52 -15.69 -13.96
C TYR A 682 -11.63 -16.70 -14.29
N ASN A 683 -12.59 -16.33 -15.14
CA ASN A 683 -13.71 -17.22 -15.47
C ASN A 683 -13.23 -18.51 -16.12
N ARG A 684 -12.30 -18.42 -17.08
CA ARG A 684 -11.71 -19.58 -17.75
C ARG A 684 -11.01 -20.51 -16.75
N GLU A 685 -10.20 -19.96 -15.85
CA GLU A 685 -9.43 -20.76 -14.88
C GLU A 685 -10.35 -21.40 -13.85
N ILE A 686 -11.33 -20.67 -13.31
CA ILE A 686 -12.29 -21.21 -12.33
C ILE A 686 -13.22 -22.25 -12.96
N ASP A 687 -13.64 -22.07 -14.22
CA ASP A 687 -14.45 -23.07 -14.95
C ASP A 687 -13.66 -24.34 -15.30
N SER A 688 -12.33 -24.28 -15.31
CA SER A 688 -11.48 -25.43 -15.56
C SER A 688 -11.33 -26.37 -14.35
N LEU A 689 -11.73 -25.91 -13.15
CA LEU A 689 -11.63 -26.68 -11.91
C LEU A 689 -12.68 -27.79 -11.89
N THR A 690 -12.28 -28.98 -11.46
CA THR A 690 -13.17 -30.14 -11.37
C THR A 690 -14.10 -30.00 -10.17
N VAL A 691 -15.40 -30.21 -10.39
CA VAL A 691 -16.43 -30.27 -9.33
C VAL A 691 -16.68 -31.73 -8.95
N SER A 692 -16.71 -32.02 -7.63
CA SER A 692 -16.91 -33.36 -7.06
C SER A 692 -18.36 -33.77 -6.81
#